data_AF-A0A962NP50-F1
#
_entry.id   AF-A0A962NP50-F1
#
_cell.length_a   1.000
_cell.length_b   1.000
_cell.length_c   1.000
_cell.angle_alpha   90.00
_cell.angle_beta   90.00
_cell.angle_gamma   90.00
#
_symmetry.space_group_name_H-M   'P 1'
#
loop_
_entity.id
_entity.type
_entity.pdbx_description
1 polymer ?
#
loop_
_entity_poly.entity_id
_entity_poly.type
_entity_poly.pdbx_seq_one_letter_code
_entity_poly.pdbx_strand_id
1 'polypeptide(L)'
;MTQRVVFIDARVPDVDTLIKGLPAGVDFYVLNPDEDGVQQIADILVAYQNLDAIDVISHGSAGSLLLGNSELSNSNLASYAQSLSQIGQSLSSTGDLLLYGCDVGAGETGQTFVEQLAAATGADVLASEDLTGAAALGGDWQLEVSAGSAEVQALSFDSVAYSYVLTPVDQNFSGGTLSDPGTNSYTLDGIIYASNDPTGFLEIVNSGALSSGGDYALYADSYRGSSSVFSFKTSDGSEFKLNSFYAAAVNSSVNVTISGYKDGTQVVTNSTSLGTGATQYTFSWNDIDEVRILGAGDLELYIDDIDFSPVSPTITSATYDASTGVLSVTGANLANGGSVDASKLTVTGQSGSTYTLAGTYTVTASSTTAFSVTLDATDKLNINGLLNKNGTTAVSGTTFNLAAASSWMSGASADTTGNGITVSNVAAPAITSATYDASTGALVVTGTGLVKAAGASNDITANKFTLTGEAGSTYTLTNTSSVEITSATSFTLNLSATDKAGVNLILNKNGTSSTGTTTFNLAAVDDWNTVIGDTNIADTTGNVITVSNVAAPTLTSATYNASTGALVLTGTGFLRLSGTNTDIVANKFTFTGEGGATYTLTDTANVDITSGTSATLTLSTTDKAAINQILNKNGTSSTGATTYNLAAAEDWAAGADAAVVVADTT
;
A
#
# COMPACT_ATOMS: atom_id res chain seq x y z
N MET A 1 28.90 28.24 6.52
CA MET A 1 29.46 26.88 6.66
C MET A 1 29.06 26.44 8.03
N THR A 2 28.49 25.24 8.13
CA THR A 2 28.13 24.63 9.42
C THR A 2 29.41 24.40 10.22
N GLN A 3 29.50 24.95 11.43
CA GLN A 3 30.62 24.74 12.33
C GLN A 3 30.36 23.48 13.16
N ARG A 4 31.02 22.38 12.82
CA ARG A 4 30.80 21.08 13.47
C ARG A 4 32.09 20.36 13.80
N VAL A 5 32.02 19.46 14.78
CA VAL A 5 33.10 18.57 15.20
C VAL A 5 32.60 17.14 15.16
N VAL A 6 33.43 16.23 14.64
CA VAL A 6 33.08 14.82 14.49
C VAL A 6 33.93 13.96 15.42
N PHE A 7 33.27 13.14 16.23
CA PHE A 7 33.90 12.12 17.05
C PHE A 7 33.64 10.76 16.45
N ILE A 8 34.69 9.95 16.27
CA ILE A 8 34.60 8.60 15.72
C ILE A 8 35.19 7.64 16.75
N ASP A 9 34.41 6.68 17.22
CA ASP A 9 34.94 5.62 18.08
C ASP A 9 35.93 4.76 17.29
N ALA A 10 37.11 4.48 17.86
CA ALA A 10 38.15 3.72 17.15
C ALA A 10 37.74 2.28 16.80
N ARG A 11 36.70 1.73 17.43
CA ARG A 11 36.24 0.35 17.22
C ARG A 11 35.30 0.21 16.04
N VAL A 12 34.78 1.30 15.47
CA VAL A 12 34.02 1.19 14.21
C VAL A 12 34.94 0.75 13.07
N PRO A 13 34.47 -0.09 12.13
CA PRO A 13 35.32 -0.60 11.06
C PRO A 13 35.71 0.51 10.08
N ASP A 14 36.91 0.42 9.49
CA ASP A 14 37.41 1.31 8.43
C ASP A 14 37.22 2.82 8.69
N VAL A 15 37.65 3.27 9.87
CA VAL A 15 37.66 4.69 10.30
C VAL A 15 38.29 5.61 9.24
N ASP A 16 39.32 5.15 8.53
CA ASP A 16 40.00 5.92 7.47
C ASP A 16 39.06 6.30 6.31
N THR A 17 38.12 5.43 5.94
CA THR A 17 37.13 5.73 4.91
C THR A 17 36.09 6.74 5.40
N LEU A 18 35.65 6.64 6.67
CA LEU A 18 34.78 7.64 7.28
C LEU A 18 35.46 9.02 7.29
N ILE A 19 36.72 9.10 7.74
CA ILE A 19 37.48 10.35 7.75
C ILE A 19 37.58 10.97 6.34
N LYS A 20 37.83 10.16 5.30
CA LYS A 20 37.88 10.64 3.90
C LYS A 20 36.55 11.21 3.40
N GLY A 21 35.43 10.72 3.94
CA GLY A 21 34.08 11.17 3.57
C GLY A 21 33.63 12.44 4.29
N LEU A 22 34.38 12.90 5.30
CA LEU A 22 34.01 14.10 6.04
C LEU A 22 34.08 15.37 5.16
N PRO A 23 33.22 16.37 5.43
CA PRO A 23 33.29 17.65 4.75
C PRO A 23 34.65 18.31 4.90
N ALA A 24 35.13 18.97 3.84
CA ALA A 24 36.44 19.62 3.85
C ALA A 24 36.53 20.69 4.96
N GLY A 25 37.56 20.59 5.81
CA GLY A 25 37.83 21.57 6.87
C GLY A 25 37.06 21.36 8.17
N VAL A 26 36.37 20.23 8.34
CA VAL A 26 35.80 19.80 9.62
C VAL A 26 36.89 19.24 10.54
N ASP A 27 36.84 19.62 11.81
CA ASP A 27 37.67 19.03 12.85
C ASP A 27 37.08 17.67 13.27
N PHE A 28 37.94 16.65 13.41
CA PHE A 28 37.53 15.32 13.84
C PHE A 28 38.51 14.73 14.85
N TYR A 29 37.98 13.83 15.69
CA TYR A 29 38.74 13.13 16.72
C TYR A 29 38.37 11.65 16.74
N VAL A 30 39.38 10.78 16.71
CA VAL A 30 39.18 9.34 16.92
C VAL A 30 39.36 9.07 18.42
N LEU A 31 38.33 8.52 19.06
CA LEU A 31 38.33 8.26 20.50
C LEU A 31 39.27 7.11 20.84
N ASN A 32 40.08 7.26 21.89
CA ASN A 32 40.93 6.20 22.38
C ASN A 32 40.05 5.07 22.97
N PRO A 33 40.18 3.82 22.49
CA PRO A 33 39.37 2.70 22.98
C PRO A 33 39.65 2.36 24.45
N ASP A 34 40.79 2.75 25.01
CA ASP A 34 41.19 2.43 26.39
C ASP A 34 40.75 3.46 27.44
N GLU A 35 40.11 4.55 27.00
CA GLU A 35 39.71 5.67 27.85
C GLU A 35 38.20 5.89 27.81
N ASP A 36 37.64 6.52 28.84
CA ASP A 36 36.21 6.85 28.89
C ASP A 36 35.84 7.81 27.76
N GLY A 37 35.06 7.35 26.78
CA GLY A 37 34.77 8.12 25.58
C GLY A 37 33.88 9.34 25.84
N VAL A 38 32.96 9.27 26.80
CA VAL A 38 32.11 10.42 27.16
C VAL A 38 32.97 11.54 27.75
N GLN A 39 33.93 11.18 28.61
CA GLN A 39 34.85 12.14 29.19
C GLN A 39 35.82 12.72 28.16
N GLN A 40 36.34 11.90 27.23
CA GLN A 40 37.17 12.37 26.12
C GLN A 40 36.46 13.44 25.28
N ILE A 41 35.21 13.18 24.88
CA ILE A 41 34.40 14.13 24.11
C ILE A 41 34.24 15.44 24.90
N ALA A 42 33.84 15.36 26.17
CA ALA A 42 33.64 16.54 27.01
C ALA A 42 34.93 17.37 27.16
N ASP A 43 36.08 16.72 27.39
CA ASP A 43 37.37 17.38 27.58
C ASP A 43 37.87 18.07 26.30
N ILE A 44 37.69 17.43 25.15
CA ILE A 44 38.02 18.01 23.83
C ILE A 44 37.14 19.24 23.56
N LEU A 45 35.85 19.15 23.87
CA LEU A 45 34.88 20.21 23.59
C LEU A 45 35.04 21.47 24.45
N VAL A 46 35.89 21.46 25.49
CA VAL A 46 36.27 22.68 26.24
C VAL A 46 36.87 23.76 25.31
N ALA A 47 37.54 23.35 24.23
CA ALA A 47 38.14 24.25 23.26
C ALA A 47 37.14 24.86 22.27
N TYR A 48 35.87 24.44 22.30
CA TYR A 48 34.84 24.78 21.31
C TYR A 48 33.68 25.55 21.96
N GLN A 49 33.06 26.43 21.17
CA GLN A 49 31.86 27.18 21.55
C GLN A 49 31.02 27.51 20.31
N ASN A 50 29.71 27.61 20.47
CA ASN A 50 28.75 27.96 19.42
C ASN A 50 28.83 27.01 18.20
N LEU A 51 29.02 25.71 18.45
CA LEU A 51 28.95 24.70 17.40
C LEU A 51 27.51 24.60 16.86
N ASP A 52 27.37 24.46 15.55
CA ASP A 52 26.10 24.12 14.90
C ASP A 52 25.80 22.63 15.02
N ALA A 53 26.83 21.78 15.15
CA ALA A 53 26.63 20.35 15.37
C ALA A 53 27.80 19.66 16.06
N ILE A 54 27.49 18.59 16.79
CA ILE A 54 28.43 17.56 17.21
C ILE A 54 27.95 16.25 16.61
N ASP A 55 28.80 15.62 15.81
CA ASP A 55 28.52 14.31 15.22
C ASP A 55 29.30 13.24 16.01
N VAL A 56 28.63 12.17 16.44
CA VAL A 56 29.25 11.03 17.13
C VAL A 56 28.99 9.77 16.32
N ILE A 57 30.05 9.15 15.81
CA ILE A 57 29.99 7.92 15.03
C ILE A 57 30.53 6.77 15.87
N SER A 58 29.67 5.81 16.20
CA SER A 58 30.03 4.66 17.02
C SER A 58 29.09 3.47 16.81
N HIS A 59 29.37 2.37 17.51
CA HIS A 59 28.40 1.32 17.74
C HIS A 59 27.29 1.78 18.68
N GLY A 60 26.10 1.24 18.43
CA GLY A 60 24.92 1.50 19.25
C GLY A 60 24.03 0.28 19.35
N SER A 61 23.06 0.40 20.25
CA SER A 61 21.86 -0.43 20.34
C SER A 61 20.73 0.40 20.94
N ALA A 62 19.52 -0.15 21.03
CA ALA A 62 18.35 0.56 21.55
C ALA A 62 18.61 1.22 22.91
N GLY A 63 18.80 2.55 22.88
CA GLY A 63 19.05 3.37 24.05
C GLY A 63 20.46 3.32 24.64
N SER A 64 21.47 2.94 23.86
CA SER A 64 22.88 3.09 24.24
C SER A 64 23.86 3.32 23.08
N LEU A 65 25.01 3.88 23.43
CA LEU A 65 26.18 4.08 22.57
C LEU A 65 27.43 3.55 23.26
N LEU A 66 28.31 2.91 22.52
CA LEU A 66 29.65 2.56 23.00
C LEU A 66 30.62 3.71 22.68
N LEU A 67 31.40 4.19 23.64
CA LEU A 67 32.33 5.31 23.44
C LEU A 67 33.62 5.05 24.21
N GLY A 68 34.73 4.82 23.53
CA GLY A 68 35.98 4.38 24.16
C GLY A 68 35.77 3.12 25.01
N ASN A 69 36.30 3.03 26.22
CA ASN A 69 36.03 1.87 27.09
C ASN A 69 34.68 1.92 27.83
N SER A 70 33.82 2.88 27.51
CA SER A 70 32.57 3.17 28.23
C SER A 70 31.33 2.89 27.38
N GLU A 71 30.21 2.59 28.04
CA GLU A 71 28.88 2.61 27.44
C GLU A 71 28.11 3.80 28.01
N LEU A 72 27.46 4.60 27.16
CA LEU A 72 26.50 5.62 27.55
C LEU A 72 25.08 5.09 27.29
N SER A 73 24.26 4.95 28.33
CA SER A 73 22.92 4.37 28.21
C SER A 73 21.92 5.03 29.16
N ASN A 74 20.63 4.74 28.97
CA ASN A 74 19.53 5.14 29.87
C ASN A 74 19.84 4.91 31.36
N SER A 75 20.63 3.88 31.69
CA SER A 75 20.92 3.52 33.08
C SER A 75 21.97 4.42 33.76
N ASN A 76 22.80 5.11 32.99
CA ASN A 76 23.98 5.80 33.52
C ASN A 76 24.13 7.27 33.08
N LEU A 77 23.19 7.82 32.30
CA LEU A 77 23.16 9.25 31.93
C LEU A 77 23.36 10.19 33.15
N ALA A 78 22.76 9.85 34.29
CA ALA A 78 22.89 10.64 35.52
C ALA A 78 24.32 10.68 36.07
N SER A 79 25.11 9.62 35.85
CA SER A 79 26.52 9.56 36.26
C SER A 79 27.40 10.48 35.40
N TYR A 80 27.02 10.73 34.15
CA TYR A 80 27.71 11.62 33.21
C TYR A 80 27.13 13.04 33.16
N ALA A 81 26.22 13.42 34.07
CA ALA A 81 25.49 14.69 33.98
C ALA A 81 26.39 15.93 33.82
N GLN A 82 27.55 15.96 34.47
CA GLN A 82 28.51 17.06 34.33
C GLN A 82 29.13 17.09 32.92
N SER A 83 29.60 15.94 32.43
CA SER A 83 30.21 15.81 31.10
C SER A 83 29.19 16.10 29.99
N LEU A 84 27.96 15.58 30.10
CA LEU A 84 26.88 15.85 29.15
C LEU A 84 26.48 17.33 29.11
N SER A 85 26.37 17.98 30.27
CA SER A 85 26.11 19.42 30.32
C SER A 85 27.24 20.23 29.67
N GLN A 86 28.49 19.81 29.85
CA GLN A 86 29.65 20.44 29.23
C GLN A 86 29.67 20.27 27.71
N ILE A 87 29.33 19.07 27.21
CA ILE A 87 29.14 18.80 25.78
C ILE A 87 28.08 19.75 25.21
N GLY A 88 26.91 19.84 25.84
CA GLY A 88 25.84 20.74 25.42
C GLY A 88 26.21 22.22 25.44
N GLN A 89 27.02 22.68 26.41
CA GLN A 89 27.49 24.07 26.48
C GLN A 89 28.41 24.48 25.31
N SER A 90 29.01 23.51 24.60
CA SER A 90 29.82 23.80 23.41
C SER A 90 28.97 24.07 22.16
N LEU A 91 27.70 23.61 22.15
CA LEU A 91 26.73 23.87 21.09
C LEU A 91 26.17 25.29 21.18
N SER A 92 25.72 25.80 20.04
CA SER A 92 24.90 27.01 19.98
C SER A 92 23.48 26.72 20.49
N SER A 93 22.63 27.75 20.61
CA SER A 93 21.23 27.57 21.02
C SER A 93 20.36 26.82 19.99
N THR A 94 20.90 26.57 18.80
CA THR A 94 20.27 25.82 17.70
C THR A 94 21.24 24.76 17.18
N GLY A 95 22.14 24.30 18.05
CA GLY A 95 23.15 23.32 17.71
C GLY A 95 22.68 21.92 18.08
N ASP A 96 22.97 20.96 17.23
CA ASP A 96 22.43 19.61 17.33
C ASP A 96 23.50 18.59 17.74
N LEU A 97 23.08 17.54 18.45
CA LEU A 97 23.89 16.35 18.71
C LEU A 97 23.37 15.20 17.84
N LEU A 98 24.20 14.73 16.91
CA LEU A 98 23.85 13.70 15.93
C LEU A 98 24.57 12.39 16.28
N LEU A 99 23.80 11.33 16.46
CA LEU A 99 24.27 10.03 16.95
C LEU A 99 24.15 8.99 15.84
N TYR A 100 25.29 8.69 15.20
CA TYR A 100 25.42 7.65 14.19
C TYR A 100 25.84 6.36 14.87
N GLY A 101 24.88 5.49 15.14
CA GLY A 101 25.11 4.15 15.66
C GLY A 101 23.84 3.33 15.49
N CYS A 102 24.00 2.05 15.20
CA CYS A 102 22.85 1.21 14.89
C CYS A 102 21.83 1.22 16.03
N ASP A 103 20.56 1.35 15.67
CA ASP A 103 19.39 1.18 16.55
C ASP A 103 19.36 2.10 17.80
N VAL A 104 20.18 3.16 17.88
CA VAL A 104 20.29 4.00 19.09
C VAL A 104 18.95 4.59 19.52
N GLY A 105 18.17 5.06 18.54
CA GLY A 105 16.82 5.61 18.71
C GLY A 105 15.71 4.55 18.65
N ALA A 106 16.03 3.27 18.44
CA ALA A 106 15.04 2.24 18.16
C ALA A 106 14.06 2.01 19.33
N GLY A 107 12.77 1.99 19.00
CA GLY A 107 11.68 1.69 19.93
C GLY A 107 11.55 2.66 21.11
N GLU A 108 10.72 2.28 22.08
CA GLU A 108 10.45 3.11 23.26
C GLU A 108 11.71 3.35 24.12
N THR A 109 12.60 2.35 24.21
CA THR A 109 13.87 2.45 24.93
C THR A 109 14.80 3.48 24.28
N GLY A 110 14.95 3.44 22.95
CA GLY A 110 15.79 4.39 22.21
C GLY A 110 15.22 5.80 22.20
N GLN A 111 13.91 5.96 21.97
CA GLN A 111 13.24 7.26 22.11
C GLN A 111 13.46 7.87 23.51
N THR A 112 13.31 7.06 24.56
CA THR A 112 13.56 7.51 25.94
C THR A 112 15.00 7.97 26.14
N PHE A 113 15.97 7.26 25.56
CA PHE A 113 17.38 7.63 25.64
C PHE A 113 17.66 8.97 24.95
N VAL A 114 17.15 9.15 23.73
CA VAL A 114 17.30 10.39 22.97
C VAL A 114 16.69 11.57 23.72
N GLU A 115 15.49 11.41 24.31
CA GLU A 115 14.85 12.43 25.13
C GLU A 115 15.63 12.78 26.41
N GLN A 116 16.13 11.76 27.12
CA GLN A 116 16.89 11.98 28.35
C GLN A 116 18.25 12.60 28.08
N LEU A 117 18.91 12.20 27.00
CA LEU A 117 20.17 12.77 26.56
C LEU A 117 19.99 14.23 26.14
N ALA A 118 18.94 14.56 25.39
CA ALA A 118 18.58 15.93 25.03
C ALA A 118 18.33 16.80 26.29
N ALA A 119 17.65 16.25 27.29
CA ALA A 119 17.45 16.94 28.56
C ALA A 119 18.77 17.15 29.34
N ALA A 120 19.71 16.22 29.26
CA ALA A 120 21.00 16.29 29.97
C ALA A 120 21.99 17.25 29.32
N THR A 121 22.01 17.32 27.99
CA THR A 121 22.86 18.24 27.22
C THR A 121 22.21 19.63 27.08
N GLY A 122 20.88 19.70 27.06
CA GLY A 122 20.13 20.91 26.74
C GLY A 122 20.13 21.25 25.25
N ALA A 123 20.41 20.28 24.39
CA ALA A 123 20.45 20.40 22.94
C ALA A 123 19.44 19.47 22.27
N ASP A 124 19.16 19.73 21.00
CA ASP A 124 18.37 18.83 20.18
C ASP A 124 19.24 17.61 19.81
N VAL A 125 18.67 16.41 19.93
CA VAL A 125 19.39 15.15 19.71
C VAL A 125 18.71 14.36 18.60
N LEU A 126 19.50 13.88 17.63
CA LEU A 126 19.07 13.03 16.54
C LEU A 126 19.83 11.70 16.59
N ALA A 127 19.14 10.59 16.33
CA ALA A 127 19.72 9.26 16.35
C ALA A 127 19.12 8.35 15.26
N SER A 128 19.90 7.37 14.83
CA SER A 128 19.46 6.28 13.94
C SER A 128 18.48 5.37 14.67
N GLU A 129 17.37 5.01 14.05
CA GLU A 129 16.43 4.00 14.59
C GLU A 129 16.69 2.59 14.06
N ASP A 130 17.61 2.46 13.10
CA ASP A 130 17.94 1.20 12.43
C ASP A 130 19.46 1.05 12.18
N LEU A 131 19.84 0.15 11.27
CA LEU A 131 21.23 -0.08 10.89
C LEU A 131 21.86 1.17 10.26
N THR A 132 22.82 1.78 10.94
CA THR A 132 23.58 2.89 10.36
C THR A 132 24.75 2.39 9.51
N GLY A 133 24.87 2.78 8.23
CA GLY A 133 26.05 2.50 7.40
C GLY A 133 25.76 2.19 5.94
N ALA A 134 26.37 1.13 5.42
CA ALA A 134 26.33 0.79 4.00
C ALA A 134 24.96 0.25 3.56
N ALA A 135 24.35 0.91 2.55
CA ALA A 135 23.11 0.48 1.91
C ALA A 135 23.14 -0.96 1.36
N ALA A 136 24.32 -1.45 0.95
CA ALA A 136 24.48 -2.82 0.47
C ALA A 136 24.27 -3.89 1.57
N LEU A 137 24.46 -3.51 2.83
CA LEU A 137 24.19 -4.34 4.01
C LEU A 137 22.84 -3.97 4.65
N GLY A 138 22.08 -3.11 3.98
CA GLY A 138 20.77 -2.65 4.39
C GLY A 138 20.76 -1.55 5.44
N GLY A 139 21.91 -0.95 5.77
CA GLY A 139 21.94 0.25 6.60
C GLY A 139 21.89 1.55 5.80
N ASP A 140 21.68 2.67 6.45
CA ASP A 140 21.80 3.99 5.84
C ASP A 140 22.39 5.03 6.80
N TRP A 141 22.44 6.30 6.42
CA TRP A 141 23.02 7.37 7.23
C TRP A 141 21.97 8.39 7.70
N GLN A 142 20.69 8.00 7.64
CA GLN A 142 19.59 8.81 8.11
C GLN A 142 19.49 8.73 9.64
N LEU A 143 18.87 9.74 10.24
CA LEU A 143 18.62 9.82 11.69
C LEU A 143 17.14 10.14 11.85
N GLU A 144 16.35 9.12 12.14
CA GLU A 144 14.88 9.14 12.09
C GLU A 144 14.28 9.63 13.40
N VAL A 145 14.98 9.35 14.51
CA VAL A 145 14.53 9.63 15.86
C VAL A 145 15.15 10.93 16.32
N SER A 146 14.31 11.81 16.86
CA SER A 146 14.76 13.10 17.39
C SER A 146 14.03 13.49 18.67
N ALA A 147 14.76 14.17 19.55
CA ALA A 147 14.21 14.97 20.63
C ALA A 147 14.62 16.42 20.38
N GLY A 148 13.74 17.18 19.73
CA GLY A 148 14.07 18.52 19.23
C GLY A 148 13.64 18.72 17.78
N SER A 149 14.08 19.81 17.17
CA SER A 149 14.04 19.97 15.71
C SER A 149 15.40 19.56 15.12
N ALA A 150 15.47 19.43 13.81
CA ALA A 150 16.71 19.19 13.10
C ALA A 150 17.13 20.48 12.39
N GLU A 151 18.24 21.08 12.78
CA GLU A 151 18.76 22.34 12.26
C GLU A 151 19.91 22.11 11.28
N VAL A 152 20.58 20.96 11.38
CA VAL A 152 21.64 20.55 10.47
C VAL A 152 21.35 19.26 9.70
N GLN A 153 21.93 19.15 8.50
CA GLN A 153 21.87 17.94 7.70
C GLN A 153 22.79 16.86 8.29
N ALA A 154 22.30 15.62 8.37
CA ALA A 154 23.10 14.46 8.73
C ALA A 154 24.21 14.19 7.70
N LEU A 155 25.37 13.72 8.17
CA LEU A 155 26.45 13.19 7.34
C LEU A 155 25.99 11.96 6.57
N SER A 156 26.53 11.78 5.37
CA SER A 156 26.41 10.54 4.59
C SER A 156 27.78 10.17 4.02
N PHE A 157 28.10 8.89 4.06
CA PHE A 157 29.38 8.34 3.58
C PHE A 157 29.22 7.51 2.29
N ASP A 158 28.07 7.64 1.60
CA ASP A 158 27.81 6.92 0.35
C ASP A 158 28.80 7.30 -0.76
N SER A 159 29.27 8.55 -0.77
CA SER A 159 30.22 9.06 -1.76
C SER A 159 31.62 8.42 -1.69
N VAL A 160 31.97 7.85 -0.53
CA VAL A 160 33.25 7.15 -0.30
C VAL A 160 33.11 5.64 -0.26
N ALA A 161 31.92 5.11 -0.55
CA ALA A 161 31.63 3.68 -0.60
C ALA A 161 32.04 2.92 0.67
N TYR A 162 31.72 3.51 1.84
CA TYR A 162 31.85 2.79 3.10
C TYR A 162 31.09 1.46 3.02
N SER A 163 31.74 0.36 3.39
CA SER A 163 31.29 -1.01 3.08
C SER A 163 30.73 -1.76 4.29
N TYR A 164 30.60 -1.11 5.44
CA TYR A 164 30.21 -1.72 6.72
C TYR A 164 28.96 -1.02 7.32
N VAL A 165 28.37 -1.61 8.34
CA VAL A 165 27.36 -0.98 9.22
C VAL A 165 27.93 -0.84 10.64
N LEU A 166 27.38 0.08 11.42
CA LEU A 166 27.82 0.43 12.76
C LEU A 166 27.24 -0.52 13.84
N THR A 167 26.89 -1.76 13.50
CA THR A 167 26.41 -2.76 14.48
C THR A 167 27.57 -3.20 15.36
N PRO A 168 27.34 -3.64 16.62
CA PRO A 168 28.39 -4.29 17.38
C PRO A 168 29.07 -5.35 16.50
N VAL A 169 30.36 -5.11 16.28
CA VAL A 169 31.13 -5.67 15.18
C VAL A 169 31.61 -7.06 15.49
N ASP A 170 31.99 -7.73 14.41
CA ASP A 170 32.87 -8.88 14.44
C ASP A 170 33.93 -8.74 15.53
N GLN A 171 34.11 -9.80 16.31
CA GLN A 171 34.92 -9.77 17.51
C GLN A 171 36.31 -10.28 17.19
N ASN A 172 37.25 -9.35 17.01
CA ASN A 172 38.67 -9.61 16.74
C ASN A 172 39.57 -9.47 17.97
N PHE A 173 39.01 -9.05 19.12
CA PHE A 173 39.67 -8.90 20.41
C PHE A 173 40.96 -8.06 20.45
N SER A 174 41.36 -7.39 19.37
CA SER A 174 42.68 -6.73 19.23
C SER A 174 42.84 -5.47 20.10
N GLY A 175 41.77 -4.97 20.71
CA GLY A 175 41.75 -3.77 21.55
C GLY A 175 42.36 -3.93 22.96
N GLY A 176 42.52 -5.16 23.47
CA GLY A 176 43.14 -5.47 24.78
C GLY A 176 42.61 -4.64 25.98
N THR A 177 41.73 -5.15 26.85
CA THR A 177 42.10 -6.09 27.91
C THR A 177 40.85 -6.50 28.69
N LEU A 178 40.83 -7.76 29.13
CA LEU A 178 40.00 -8.27 30.21
C LEU A 178 40.89 -8.29 31.47
N SER A 179 40.88 -7.24 32.30
CA SER A 179 41.88 -7.07 33.37
C SER A 179 41.62 -7.83 34.67
N ASP A 180 40.74 -8.85 34.69
CA ASP A 180 40.61 -9.74 35.84
C ASP A 180 40.45 -11.21 35.41
N PRO A 181 41.51 -12.04 35.45
CA PRO A 181 41.47 -13.47 35.10
C PRO A 181 40.66 -14.34 36.08
N GLY A 182 39.65 -13.78 36.75
CA GLY A 182 38.83 -14.42 37.78
C GLY A 182 37.33 -14.45 37.50
N THR A 183 36.84 -13.82 36.42
CA THR A 183 35.42 -13.84 36.05
C THR A 183 35.11 -14.85 34.96
N ASN A 184 34.06 -15.65 35.16
CA ASN A 184 33.54 -16.61 34.19
C ASN A 184 32.48 -16.00 33.25
N SER A 185 32.27 -14.69 33.29
CA SER A 185 31.36 -13.98 32.40
C SER A 185 31.85 -12.56 32.18
N TYR A 186 31.78 -12.07 30.95
CA TYR A 186 32.17 -10.72 30.57
C TYR A 186 31.29 -10.16 29.46
N THR A 187 31.08 -8.86 29.43
CA THR A 187 30.39 -8.17 28.33
C THR A 187 31.39 -7.29 27.62
N LEU A 188 31.61 -7.53 26.33
CA LEU A 188 32.45 -6.70 25.47
C LEU A 188 31.65 -6.36 24.23
N ASP A 189 31.61 -5.07 23.88
CA ASP A 189 30.95 -4.57 22.68
C ASP A 189 29.55 -5.18 22.45
N GLY A 190 28.70 -5.19 23.49
CA GLY A 190 27.33 -5.73 23.40
C GLY A 190 27.20 -7.26 23.33
N ILE A 191 28.30 -8.00 23.43
CA ILE A 191 28.31 -9.47 23.47
C ILE A 191 28.72 -9.96 24.87
N ILE A 192 27.89 -10.81 25.46
CA ILE A 192 28.16 -11.51 26.72
C ILE A 192 28.87 -12.81 26.40
N TYR A 193 30.14 -12.89 26.78
CA TYR A 193 30.93 -14.10 26.83
C TYR A 193 30.79 -14.75 28.20
N ALA A 194 30.57 -16.06 28.25
CA ALA A 194 30.44 -16.76 29.52
C ALA A 194 30.99 -18.19 29.45
N SER A 195 31.44 -18.68 30.61
CA SER A 195 31.67 -20.08 30.89
C SER A 195 30.68 -20.54 31.97
N ASN A 196 30.09 -21.71 31.79
CA ASN A 196 29.23 -22.33 32.82
C ASN A 196 30.03 -22.87 34.01
N ASP A 197 31.36 -22.88 33.93
CA ASP A 197 32.25 -23.30 35.01
C ASP A 197 32.49 -22.13 35.98
N PRO A 198 32.05 -22.22 37.25
CA PRO A 198 32.30 -21.17 38.25
C PRO A 198 33.78 -21.01 38.63
N THR A 199 34.62 -21.96 38.24
CA THR A 199 36.07 -21.95 38.47
C THR A 199 36.88 -21.70 37.20
N GLY A 200 36.21 -21.61 36.05
CA GLY A 200 36.79 -21.16 34.79
C GLY A 200 37.00 -19.66 34.76
N PHE A 201 37.73 -19.19 33.76
CA PHE A 201 37.95 -17.76 33.53
C PHE A 201 38.00 -17.44 32.04
N LEU A 202 37.76 -16.17 31.73
CA LEU A 202 37.87 -15.59 30.40
C LEU A 202 38.97 -14.53 30.41
N GLU A 203 39.85 -14.55 29.41
CA GLU A 203 40.96 -13.59 29.28
C GLU A 203 41.22 -13.26 27.81
N ILE A 204 41.58 -12.01 27.50
CA ILE A 204 42.06 -11.65 26.15
C ILE A 204 43.59 -11.77 26.15
N VAL A 205 44.13 -12.65 25.32
CA VAL A 205 45.56 -13.00 25.35
C VAL A 205 46.20 -12.94 23.97
N ASN A 206 47.49 -12.60 23.93
CA ASN A 206 48.31 -12.72 22.72
C ASN A 206 48.85 -14.17 22.63
N SER A 207 48.04 -15.07 22.11
CA SER A 207 48.36 -16.48 21.88
C SER A 207 48.78 -16.72 20.43
N GLY A 208 50.02 -17.17 20.22
CA GLY A 208 50.60 -17.48 18.90
C GLY A 208 49.86 -18.52 18.04
N ALA A 209 48.77 -19.13 18.53
CA ALA A 209 47.94 -20.05 17.78
C ALA A 209 46.88 -19.36 16.90
N LEU A 210 46.27 -18.27 17.38
CA LEU A 210 45.27 -17.45 16.65
C LEU A 210 45.73 -16.00 16.46
N SER A 211 46.52 -15.48 17.38
CA SER A 211 46.92 -14.08 17.43
C SER A 211 48.44 -13.94 17.38
N SER A 212 48.98 -12.94 16.69
CA SER A 212 50.42 -12.72 16.64
C SER A 212 50.75 -11.24 16.57
N GLY A 213 51.53 -10.73 17.53
CA GLY A 213 52.08 -9.37 17.53
C GLY A 213 51.03 -8.26 17.36
N GLY A 214 50.62 -7.62 18.45
CA GLY A 214 49.62 -6.53 18.42
C GLY A 214 48.16 -7.02 18.28
N ASP A 215 47.95 -8.22 17.78
CA ASP A 215 46.66 -8.91 17.73
C ASP A 215 46.44 -9.83 18.94
N TYR A 216 45.18 -10.09 19.33
CA TYR A 216 44.79 -10.83 20.54
C TYR A 216 43.59 -11.74 20.28
N ALA A 217 43.43 -12.82 21.06
CA ALA A 217 42.27 -13.72 20.99
C ALA A 217 41.63 -13.89 22.37
N LEU A 218 40.34 -14.22 22.40
CA LEU A 218 39.67 -14.61 23.63
C LEU A 218 40.08 -16.03 24.03
N TYR A 219 40.68 -16.16 25.20
CA TYR A 219 40.98 -17.41 25.87
C TYR A 219 39.87 -17.75 26.87
N ALA A 220 39.26 -18.91 26.67
CA ALA A 220 38.30 -19.48 27.59
C ALA A 220 38.89 -20.73 28.23
N ASP A 221 38.97 -20.74 29.55
CA ASP A 221 39.44 -21.87 30.36
C ASP A 221 38.33 -22.35 31.30
N SER A 222 38.16 -23.67 31.42
CA SER A 222 37.20 -24.31 32.31
C SER A 222 37.88 -25.46 33.07
N TYR A 223 38.04 -25.32 34.40
CA TYR A 223 38.66 -26.30 35.28
C TYR A 223 37.65 -27.31 35.87
N ARG A 224 37.77 -28.57 35.46
CA ARG A 224 37.30 -29.79 36.14
C ARG A 224 35.81 -30.14 36.03
N GLY A 225 35.54 -31.17 35.22
CA GLY A 225 34.79 -32.35 35.68
C GLY A 225 33.27 -32.43 35.46
N SER A 226 32.70 -31.66 34.54
CA SER A 226 31.42 -31.93 33.84
C SER A 226 31.45 -31.17 32.50
N SER A 227 30.53 -31.43 31.57
CA SER A 227 30.58 -30.82 30.23
C SER A 227 30.65 -29.28 30.30
N SER A 228 31.81 -28.72 29.99
CA SER A 228 32.07 -27.28 30.02
C SER A 228 31.47 -26.62 28.78
N VAL A 229 30.75 -25.52 29.01
CA VAL A 229 30.13 -24.70 27.98
C VAL A 229 30.81 -23.34 28.01
N PHE A 230 31.45 -22.99 26.91
CA PHE A 230 31.70 -21.59 26.58
C PHE A 230 30.55 -21.06 25.73
N SER A 231 30.12 -19.82 25.94
CA SER A 231 29.08 -19.20 25.15
C SER A 231 29.38 -17.74 24.84
N PHE A 232 28.85 -17.27 23.72
CA PHE A 232 28.73 -15.84 23.41
C PHE A 232 27.30 -15.55 22.96
N LYS A 233 26.71 -14.47 23.47
CA LYS A 233 25.33 -14.07 23.20
C LYS A 233 25.21 -12.57 23.16
N THR A 234 24.23 -12.02 22.45
CA THR A 234 23.93 -10.60 22.51
C THR A 234 23.44 -10.22 23.91
N SER A 235 23.85 -9.05 24.42
CA SER A 235 23.50 -8.60 25.76
C SER A 235 22.06 -8.12 25.88
N ASP A 236 21.49 -7.63 24.79
CA ASP A 236 20.13 -7.13 24.65
C ASP A 236 19.13 -8.21 24.19
N GLY A 237 19.62 -9.38 23.79
CA GLY A 237 18.82 -10.48 23.26
C GLY A 237 18.47 -10.35 21.78
N SER A 238 19.09 -9.42 21.04
CA SER A 238 18.88 -9.30 19.60
C SER A 238 19.36 -10.55 18.87
N GLU A 239 18.62 -11.00 17.85
CA GLU A 239 19.11 -12.07 16.99
C GLU A 239 20.19 -11.59 16.02
N PHE A 240 21.11 -12.50 15.69
CA PHE A 240 22.16 -12.32 14.70
C PHE A 240 22.27 -13.55 13.79
N LYS A 241 22.98 -13.34 12.69
CA LYS A 241 23.54 -14.40 11.86
C LYS A 241 24.98 -14.63 12.24
N LEU A 242 25.36 -15.88 12.51
CA LEU A 242 26.78 -16.26 12.65
C LEU A 242 27.30 -16.72 11.28
N ASN A 243 28.35 -16.04 10.79
CA ASN A 243 29.01 -16.39 9.54
C ASN A 243 30.26 -17.24 9.80
N SER A 244 31.12 -16.83 10.73
CA SER A 244 32.33 -17.60 11.05
C SER A 244 32.92 -17.24 12.41
N PHE A 245 33.87 -18.04 12.87
CA PHE A 245 34.89 -17.64 13.85
C PHE A 245 36.14 -18.49 13.69
N TYR A 246 37.28 -18.00 14.13
CA TYR A 246 38.49 -18.80 14.28
C TYR A 246 38.53 -19.43 15.67
N ALA A 247 38.94 -20.69 15.73
CA ALA A 247 39.15 -21.37 17.01
C ALA A 247 40.37 -22.30 16.97
N ALA A 248 41.01 -22.44 18.13
CA ALA A 248 42.08 -23.40 18.37
C ALA A 248 42.01 -23.94 19.81
N ALA A 249 42.22 -25.24 19.97
CA ALA A 249 42.41 -25.86 21.27
C ALA A 249 43.83 -25.57 21.81
N VAL A 250 43.99 -25.40 23.12
CA VAL A 250 45.30 -24.99 23.67
C VAL A 250 46.33 -26.12 23.65
N ASN A 251 46.02 -27.26 24.27
CA ASN A 251 47.00 -28.31 24.57
C ASN A 251 46.92 -29.52 23.63
N SER A 252 45.70 -29.91 23.24
CA SER A 252 45.45 -31.06 22.37
C SER A 252 44.11 -30.93 21.69
N SER A 253 43.91 -31.66 20.59
CA SER A 253 42.62 -31.63 19.91
C SER A 253 41.48 -32.07 20.81
N VAL A 254 40.38 -31.31 20.80
CA VAL A 254 39.17 -31.57 21.58
C VAL A 254 37.97 -31.71 20.66
N ASN A 255 37.08 -32.64 20.95
CA ASN A 255 35.79 -32.74 20.25
C ASN A 255 34.80 -31.79 20.93
N VAL A 256 34.15 -30.96 20.12
CA VAL A 256 33.15 -30.00 20.60
C VAL A 256 31.84 -30.17 19.85
N THR A 257 30.76 -29.77 20.52
CA THR A 257 29.46 -29.51 19.89
C THR A 257 29.20 -28.02 19.98
N ILE A 258 29.11 -27.37 18.84
CA ILE A 258 28.78 -25.95 18.70
C ILE A 258 27.28 -25.89 18.39
N SER A 259 26.52 -25.11 19.14
CA SER A 259 25.07 -25.01 19.00
C SER A 259 24.63 -23.56 19.01
N GLY A 260 23.72 -23.20 18.10
CA GLY A 260 23.04 -21.91 18.09
C GLY A 260 21.68 -22.01 18.79
N TYR A 261 21.37 -21.02 19.59
CA TYR A 261 20.16 -20.90 20.39
C TYR A 261 19.39 -19.64 19.97
N LYS A 262 18.07 -19.70 20.13
CA LYS A 262 17.15 -18.56 20.06
C LYS A 262 16.31 -18.56 21.33
N ASP A 263 16.35 -17.49 22.12
CA ASP A 263 15.59 -17.36 23.37
C ASP A 263 15.81 -18.56 24.31
N GLY A 264 17.06 -19.04 24.38
CA GLY A 264 17.44 -20.21 25.18
C GLY A 264 17.00 -21.58 24.63
N THR A 265 16.35 -21.63 23.46
CA THR A 265 16.01 -22.88 22.75
C THR A 265 17.05 -23.19 21.68
N GLN A 266 17.63 -24.40 21.68
CA GLN A 266 18.59 -24.79 20.65
C GLN A 266 17.87 -24.94 19.29
N VAL A 267 18.30 -24.19 18.28
CA VAL A 267 17.71 -24.23 16.92
C VAL A 267 18.64 -24.87 15.89
N VAL A 268 19.96 -24.82 16.11
CA VAL A 268 20.98 -25.38 15.20
C VAL A 268 22.14 -26.00 15.99
N THR A 269 22.86 -26.96 15.39
CA THR A 269 24.01 -27.61 16.03
C THR A 269 24.98 -28.20 15.00
N ASN A 270 26.27 -28.24 15.34
CA ASN A 270 27.33 -28.85 14.56
C ASN A 270 28.41 -29.42 15.49
N SER A 271 28.75 -30.70 15.33
CA SER A 271 29.83 -31.35 16.10
C SER A 271 31.10 -31.43 15.27
N THR A 272 32.23 -31.00 15.83
CA THR A 272 33.52 -30.96 15.14
C THR A 272 34.69 -31.21 16.10
N SER A 273 35.90 -31.30 15.58
CA SER A 273 37.13 -31.34 16.37
C SER A 273 37.92 -30.04 16.20
N LEU A 274 38.30 -29.43 17.31
CA LEU A 274 39.17 -28.26 17.34
C LEU A 274 40.61 -28.73 17.47
N GLY A 275 41.45 -28.40 16.48
CA GLY A 275 42.88 -28.67 16.51
C GLY A 275 43.66 -27.61 17.30
N THR A 276 44.96 -27.81 17.51
CA THR A 276 45.81 -26.83 18.22
C THR A 276 46.31 -25.67 17.35
N GLY A 277 45.96 -25.66 16.05
CA GLY A 277 46.28 -24.57 15.13
C GLY A 277 45.02 -23.82 14.71
N ALA A 278 45.18 -22.55 14.33
CA ALA A 278 44.11 -21.71 13.81
C ALA A 278 43.29 -22.41 12.73
N THR A 279 42.00 -22.58 12.99
CA THR A 279 41.05 -23.07 11.99
C THR A 279 39.82 -22.17 12.01
N GLN A 280 39.41 -21.70 10.82
CA GLN A 280 38.16 -20.99 10.65
C GLN A 280 37.01 -21.99 10.57
N TYR A 281 35.95 -21.74 11.33
CA TYR A 281 34.70 -22.49 11.29
C TYR A 281 33.62 -21.60 10.70
N THR A 282 33.01 -22.03 9.59
CA THR A 282 31.98 -21.26 8.87
C THR A 282 30.59 -21.81 9.16
N PHE A 283 29.62 -20.92 9.29
CA PHE A 283 28.23 -21.21 9.61
C PHE A 283 27.29 -20.52 8.61
N SER A 284 26.03 -20.96 8.61
CA SER A 284 24.94 -20.31 7.89
C SER A 284 23.72 -20.20 8.80
N TRP A 285 24.00 -19.92 10.08
CA TRP A 285 23.02 -19.91 11.14
C TRP A 285 22.46 -18.50 11.26
N ASN A 286 21.15 -18.37 11.07
CA ASN A 286 20.42 -17.11 11.21
C ASN A 286 19.48 -17.23 12.41
N ASP A 287 18.94 -16.09 12.85
CA ASP A 287 17.91 -16.01 13.88
C ASP A 287 18.33 -16.64 15.22
N ILE A 288 19.60 -16.51 15.59
CA ILE A 288 20.13 -16.96 16.88
C ILE A 288 20.56 -15.76 17.74
N ASP A 289 20.37 -15.83 19.04
CA ASP A 289 20.82 -14.83 20.01
C ASP A 289 22.02 -15.31 20.84
N GLU A 290 22.35 -16.60 20.76
CA GLU A 290 23.40 -17.22 21.56
C GLU A 290 24.06 -18.40 20.83
N VAL A 291 25.38 -18.51 20.97
CA VAL A 291 26.16 -19.67 20.56
C VAL A 291 26.77 -20.32 21.79
N ARG A 292 26.65 -21.65 21.89
CA ARG A 292 27.27 -22.47 22.95
C ARG A 292 28.23 -23.49 22.35
N ILE A 293 29.45 -23.53 22.85
CA ILE A 293 30.49 -24.50 22.51
C ILE A 293 30.65 -25.44 23.70
N LEU A 294 30.24 -26.70 23.50
CA LEU A 294 30.26 -27.75 24.51
C LEU A 294 31.44 -28.71 24.29
N GLY A 295 32.32 -28.82 25.28
CA GLY A 295 33.43 -29.78 25.31
C GLY A 295 33.14 -31.00 26.18
N ALA A 296 33.80 -32.12 25.87
CA ALA A 296 33.79 -33.30 26.75
C ALA A 296 34.90 -33.17 27.82
N GLY A 297 34.54 -32.75 29.03
CA GLY A 297 35.49 -32.48 30.11
C GLY A 297 36.02 -31.06 30.05
N ASP A 298 37.27 -30.87 30.48
CA ASP A 298 37.94 -29.56 30.53
C ASP A 298 38.05 -28.97 29.12
N LEU A 299 37.61 -27.72 28.95
CA LEU A 299 37.56 -27.03 27.67
C LEU A 299 38.42 -25.78 27.73
N GLU A 300 39.57 -25.84 27.05
CA GLU A 300 40.51 -24.73 26.89
C GLU A 300 40.60 -24.36 25.42
N LEU A 301 40.13 -23.16 25.07
CA LEU A 301 40.03 -22.71 23.68
C LEU A 301 40.49 -21.26 23.52
N TYR A 302 41.13 -20.98 22.39
CA TYR A 302 41.22 -19.64 21.83
C TYR A 302 40.11 -19.48 20.80
N ILE A 303 39.46 -18.31 20.81
CA ILE A 303 38.45 -17.90 19.84
C ILE A 303 38.77 -16.48 19.39
N ASP A 304 38.65 -16.25 18.09
CA ASP A 304 38.99 -14.99 17.45
C ASP A 304 38.14 -14.76 16.20
N ASP A 305 38.14 -13.52 15.70
CA ASP A 305 37.45 -13.09 14.48
C ASP A 305 36.01 -13.65 14.38
N ILE A 306 35.21 -13.46 15.44
CA ILE A 306 33.81 -13.91 15.44
C ILE A 306 33.02 -13.00 14.50
N ASP A 307 32.62 -13.51 13.35
CA ASP A 307 31.96 -12.79 12.27
C ASP A 307 30.43 -12.92 12.38
N PHE A 308 29.80 -11.79 12.68
CA PHE A 308 28.36 -11.63 12.81
C PHE A 308 27.78 -10.88 11.60
N SER A 309 26.49 -11.09 11.36
CA SER A 309 25.72 -10.21 10.48
C SER A 309 24.34 -9.97 11.04
N PRO A 310 23.72 -8.82 10.75
CA PRO A 310 22.34 -8.58 11.11
C PRO A 310 21.42 -9.62 10.46
N VAL A 311 20.34 -9.96 11.16
CA VAL A 311 19.24 -10.73 10.58
C VAL A 311 18.40 -9.83 9.68
N SER A 312 18.06 -10.28 8.48
CA SER A 312 17.18 -9.52 7.59
C SER A 312 15.72 -9.64 8.02
N PRO A 313 14.95 -8.54 8.03
CA PRO A 313 13.50 -8.60 8.15
C PRO A 313 12.89 -9.47 7.05
N THR A 314 11.91 -10.29 7.42
CA THR A 314 11.16 -11.14 6.48
C THR A 314 9.67 -11.02 6.73
N ILE A 315 8.88 -11.19 5.67
CA ILE A 315 7.44 -11.39 5.75
C ILE A 315 7.18 -12.90 5.83
N THR A 316 6.21 -13.31 6.63
CA THR A 316 5.82 -14.72 6.75
C THR A 316 4.39 -14.94 6.28
N SER A 317 3.49 -14.00 6.55
CA SER A 317 2.10 -14.05 6.14
C SER A 317 1.44 -12.68 6.23
N ALA A 318 0.24 -12.57 5.67
CA ALA A 318 -0.60 -11.40 5.86
C ALA A 318 -2.09 -11.78 5.97
N THR A 319 -2.88 -10.85 6.49
CA THR A 319 -4.33 -10.88 6.45
C THR A 319 -4.85 -9.59 5.84
N TYR A 320 -5.95 -9.67 5.10
CA TYR A 320 -6.56 -8.52 4.45
C TYR A 320 -8.07 -8.50 4.69
N ASP A 321 -8.57 -7.41 5.25
CA ASP A 321 -10.01 -7.16 5.38
C ASP A 321 -10.48 -6.27 4.21
N ALA A 322 -11.22 -6.86 3.27
CA ALA A 322 -11.67 -6.16 2.07
C ALA A 322 -12.69 -5.05 2.35
N SER A 323 -13.35 -5.08 3.50
CA SER A 323 -14.34 -4.09 3.91
C SER A 323 -13.71 -2.84 4.51
N THR A 324 -12.65 -2.99 5.30
CA THR A 324 -11.92 -1.86 5.91
C THR A 324 -10.77 -1.39 5.02
N GLY A 325 -10.14 -2.29 4.27
CA GLY A 325 -8.92 -2.02 3.50
C GLY A 325 -7.66 -2.17 4.35
N VAL A 326 -7.71 -2.85 5.48
CA VAL A 326 -6.54 -3.07 6.35
C VAL A 326 -5.79 -4.31 5.90
N LEU A 327 -4.52 -4.15 5.54
CA LEU A 327 -3.54 -5.20 5.30
C LEU A 327 -2.66 -5.34 6.53
N SER A 328 -2.84 -6.42 7.30
CA SER A 328 -2.03 -6.72 8.48
C SER A 328 -0.97 -7.76 8.12
N VAL A 329 0.29 -7.43 8.33
CA VAL A 329 1.43 -8.25 7.91
C VAL A 329 2.12 -8.83 9.14
N THR A 330 2.44 -10.12 9.08
CA THR A 330 3.23 -10.83 10.08
C THR A 330 4.58 -11.18 9.48
N GLY A 331 5.64 -10.92 10.23
CA GLY A 331 7.02 -11.12 9.82
C GLY A 331 7.91 -11.63 10.96
N ALA A 332 9.20 -11.64 10.70
CA ALA A 332 10.24 -11.88 11.70
C ALA A 332 11.34 -10.84 11.55
N ASN A 333 12.02 -10.54 12.67
CA ASN A 333 13.12 -9.59 12.74
C ASN A 333 12.75 -8.20 12.23
N LEU A 334 11.50 -7.78 12.49
CA LEU A 334 11.10 -6.41 12.18
C LEU A 334 11.70 -5.49 13.26
N ALA A 335 12.23 -4.33 12.88
CA ALA A 335 12.65 -3.35 13.88
C ALA A 335 11.40 -2.73 14.51
N ASN A 336 11.18 -2.90 15.82
CA ASN A 336 10.00 -2.33 16.48
C ASN A 336 10.03 -0.79 16.41
N GLY A 337 8.97 -0.19 15.87
CA GLY A 337 8.93 1.24 15.55
C GLY A 337 9.54 1.59 14.18
N GLY A 338 10.30 0.68 13.57
CA GLY A 338 11.00 0.93 12.31
C GLY A 338 10.05 1.20 11.15
N SER A 339 10.45 2.14 10.30
CA SER A 339 9.71 2.58 9.11
C SER A 339 9.55 1.48 8.05
N VAL A 340 8.34 1.36 7.49
CA VAL A 340 8.00 0.42 6.41
C VAL A 340 7.60 1.19 5.15
N ASP A 341 8.34 0.98 4.06
CA ASP A 341 7.99 1.51 2.74
C ASP A 341 6.91 0.64 2.08
N ALA A 342 5.65 0.96 2.36
CA ALA A 342 4.50 0.28 1.77
C ALA A 342 4.48 0.33 0.24
N SER A 343 5.15 1.30 -0.41
CA SER A 343 5.23 1.37 -1.88
C SER A 343 6.07 0.24 -2.50
N LYS A 344 6.81 -0.50 -1.66
CA LYS A 344 7.54 -1.71 -2.07
C LYS A 344 6.71 -2.99 -1.97
N LEU A 345 5.49 -2.90 -1.43
CA LEU A 345 4.60 -4.04 -1.25
C LEU A 345 3.77 -4.28 -2.51
N THR A 346 3.79 -5.52 -2.99
CA THR A 346 3.10 -5.96 -4.21
C THR A 346 2.20 -7.14 -3.89
N VAL A 347 0.91 -7.00 -4.19
CA VAL A 347 -0.07 -8.07 -4.00
C VAL A 347 -0.28 -8.82 -5.31
N THR A 348 -0.32 -10.15 -5.23
CA THR A 348 -0.68 -11.05 -6.33
C THR A 348 -2.02 -11.72 -6.03
N GLY A 349 -2.91 -11.79 -7.03
CA GLY A 349 -4.22 -12.43 -6.87
C GLY A 349 -4.84 -12.89 -8.18
N GLN A 350 -6.08 -12.46 -8.45
CA GLN A 350 -6.91 -12.91 -9.58
C GLN A 350 -6.12 -13.04 -10.90
N SER A 351 -6.16 -14.26 -11.46
CA SER A 351 -5.47 -14.66 -12.70
C SER A 351 -3.95 -14.45 -12.70
N GLY A 352 -3.31 -14.35 -11.53
CA GLY A 352 -1.88 -14.06 -11.40
C GLY A 352 -1.52 -12.59 -11.61
N SER A 353 -2.51 -11.70 -11.69
CA SER A 353 -2.26 -10.26 -11.82
C SER A 353 -1.68 -9.70 -10.53
N THR A 354 -0.86 -8.66 -10.65
CA THR A 354 -0.20 -8.01 -9.53
C THR A 354 -0.54 -6.53 -9.43
N TYR A 355 -0.45 -5.99 -8.22
CA TYR A 355 -0.58 -4.56 -7.94
C TYR A 355 0.39 -4.16 -6.84
N THR A 356 1.30 -3.24 -7.15
CA THR A 356 2.18 -2.59 -6.18
C THR A 356 1.44 -1.40 -5.60
N LEU A 357 1.43 -1.26 -4.26
CA LEU A 357 0.75 -0.15 -3.60
C LEU A 357 1.31 1.18 -4.10
N ALA A 358 0.42 2.09 -4.48
CA ALA A 358 0.78 3.38 -5.08
C ALA A 358 0.50 4.56 -4.14
N GLY A 359 -0.27 4.34 -3.07
CA GLY A 359 -0.52 5.34 -2.04
C GLY A 359 0.74 5.70 -1.26
N THR A 360 0.72 6.86 -0.62
CA THR A 360 1.75 7.28 0.34
C THR A 360 1.26 6.93 1.74
N TYR A 361 2.01 6.08 2.43
CA TYR A 361 1.66 5.59 3.75
C TYR A 361 2.77 5.90 4.74
N THR A 362 2.39 6.32 5.95
CA THR A 362 3.30 6.32 7.10
C THR A 362 3.02 5.06 7.89
N VAL A 363 3.92 4.10 7.82
CA VAL A 363 3.76 2.78 8.44
C VAL A 363 5.01 2.50 9.25
N THR A 364 4.82 2.11 10.50
CA THR A 364 5.88 1.61 11.36
C THR A 364 5.54 0.21 11.83
N ALA A 365 6.56 -0.60 12.10
CA ALA A 365 6.33 -1.89 12.71
C ALA A 365 5.82 -1.71 14.14
N SER A 366 4.71 -2.36 14.46
CA SER A 366 4.09 -2.32 15.79
C SER A 366 4.77 -3.23 16.81
N SER A 367 5.60 -4.15 16.33
CA SER A 367 6.41 -5.09 17.11
C SER A 367 7.48 -5.68 16.22
N THR A 368 8.33 -6.56 16.77
CA THR A 368 9.33 -7.31 16.01
C THR A 368 8.76 -8.34 15.02
N THR A 369 7.43 -8.48 14.98
CA THR A 369 6.74 -9.49 14.17
C THR A 369 5.51 -8.97 13.44
N ALA A 370 5.11 -7.70 13.61
CA ALA A 370 3.88 -7.21 13.01
C ALA A 370 3.92 -5.74 12.58
N PHE A 371 3.27 -5.44 11.45
CA PHE A 371 2.88 -4.09 11.04
C PHE A 371 1.54 -4.13 10.30
N SER A 372 0.92 -2.98 10.06
CA SER A 372 -0.33 -2.92 9.30
C SER A 372 -0.42 -1.66 8.44
N VAL A 373 -1.06 -1.79 7.29
CA VAL A 373 -1.31 -0.71 6.33
C VAL A 373 -2.82 -0.55 6.16
N THR A 374 -3.34 0.64 6.40
CA THR A 374 -4.73 0.98 6.03
C THR A 374 -4.71 1.61 4.65
N LEU A 375 -5.19 0.87 3.64
CA LEU A 375 -5.13 1.29 2.25
C LEU A 375 -6.04 2.49 1.97
N ASP A 376 -5.57 3.38 1.10
CA ASP A 376 -6.41 4.45 0.57
C ASP A 376 -7.49 3.89 -0.39
N ALA A 377 -8.40 4.76 -0.84
CA ALA A 377 -9.49 4.34 -1.70
C ALA A 377 -9.04 3.77 -3.06
N THR A 378 -7.91 4.23 -3.60
CA THR A 378 -7.39 3.82 -4.90
C THR A 378 -6.76 2.44 -4.80
N ASP A 379 -5.87 2.25 -3.83
CA ASP A 379 -5.20 0.98 -3.60
C ASP A 379 -6.22 -0.09 -3.19
N LYS A 380 -7.16 0.25 -2.29
CA LYS A 380 -8.25 -0.66 -1.90
C LYS A 380 -9.10 -1.11 -3.09
N LEU A 381 -9.41 -0.22 -4.03
CA LEU A 381 -10.19 -0.55 -5.23
C LEU A 381 -9.47 -1.59 -6.10
N ASN A 382 -8.16 -1.38 -6.34
CA ASN A 382 -7.35 -2.31 -7.13
C ASN A 382 -7.12 -3.64 -6.40
N ILE A 383 -6.81 -3.59 -5.10
CA ILE A 383 -6.57 -4.78 -4.28
C ILE A 383 -7.83 -5.64 -4.14
N ASN A 384 -9.02 -5.06 -3.96
CA ASN A 384 -10.27 -5.83 -3.90
C ASN A 384 -10.57 -6.57 -5.21
N GLY A 385 -10.07 -6.06 -6.34
CA GLY A 385 -10.07 -6.74 -7.63
C GLY A 385 -9.23 -8.00 -7.70
N LEU A 386 -8.05 -7.95 -7.07
CA LEU A 386 -7.12 -9.09 -7.01
C LEU A 386 -7.53 -10.09 -5.94
N LEU A 387 -7.90 -9.60 -4.75
CA LEU A 387 -8.27 -10.33 -3.55
C LEU A 387 -9.80 -10.52 -3.49
N ASN A 388 -10.36 -11.07 -4.56
CA ASN A 388 -11.80 -11.08 -4.85
C ASN A 388 -12.59 -12.22 -4.17
N LYS A 389 -12.02 -12.93 -3.19
CA LYS A 389 -12.65 -14.07 -2.53
C LYS A 389 -12.12 -14.24 -1.11
N ASN A 390 -12.99 -14.57 -0.17
CA ASN A 390 -12.58 -14.90 1.20
C ASN A 390 -11.70 -16.17 1.21
N GLY A 391 -10.68 -16.19 2.06
CA GLY A 391 -9.72 -17.29 2.15
C GLY A 391 -8.37 -16.95 1.52
N THR A 392 -7.67 -17.95 0.98
CA THR A 392 -6.28 -17.81 0.52
C THR A 392 -6.11 -17.89 -0.99
N THR A 393 -7.21 -18.01 -1.75
CA THR A 393 -7.19 -18.14 -3.20
C THR A 393 -8.26 -17.26 -3.86
N ALA A 394 -7.90 -16.71 -5.03
CA ALA A 394 -8.79 -15.96 -5.89
C ALA A 394 -9.88 -16.86 -6.50
N VAL A 395 -10.89 -16.26 -7.12
CA VAL A 395 -11.88 -17.00 -7.92
C VAL A 395 -11.21 -17.82 -9.03
N SER A 396 -10.13 -17.32 -9.63
CA SER A 396 -9.33 -18.06 -10.62
C SER A 396 -8.59 -19.30 -10.07
N GLY A 397 -8.57 -19.49 -8.75
CA GLY A 397 -7.77 -20.52 -8.06
C GLY A 397 -6.33 -20.10 -7.77
N THR A 398 -5.92 -18.87 -8.12
CA THR A 398 -4.58 -18.35 -7.82
C THR A 398 -4.44 -18.08 -6.33
N THR A 399 -3.38 -18.58 -5.69
CA THR A 399 -3.06 -18.27 -4.29
C THR A 399 -2.70 -16.81 -4.12
N PHE A 400 -3.25 -16.16 -3.10
CA PHE A 400 -2.91 -14.79 -2.76
C PHE A 400 -1.53 -14.70 -2.10
N ASN A 401 -0.71 -13.75 -2.53
CA ASN A 401 0.64 -13.57 -2.02
C ASN A 401 0.99 -12.08 -1.88
N LEU A 402 1.72 -11.74 -0.82
CA LEU A 402 2.33 -10.44 -0.62
C LEU A 402 3.84 -10.51 -0.93
N ALA A 403 4.30 -9.82 -1.95
CA ALA A 403 5.73 -9.65 -2.19
C ALA A 403 6.19 -8.30 -1.65
N ALA A 404 7.46 -8.21 -1.25
CA ALA A 404 8.15 -6.97 -0.93
C ALA A 404 9.45 -6.87 -1.74
N ALA A 405 9.67 -5.74 -2.40
CA ALA A 405 10.96 -5.47 -3.03
C ALA A 405 12.03 -5.17 -1.96
N SER A 406 13.32 -5.24 -2.29
CA SER A 406 14.40 -4.89 -1.35
C SER A 406 14.22 -3.50 -0.76
N SER A 407 14.70 -3.30 0.47
CA SER A 407 14.59 -2.04 1.20
C SER A 407 13.14 -1.61 1.46
N TRP A 408 12.23 -2.58 1.60
CA TRP A 408 10.87 -2.33 2.10
C TRP A 408 10.85 -2.01 3.60
N MET A 409 11.90 -2.41 4.30
CA MET A 409 12.31 -1.99 5.63
C MET A 409 13.84 -1.92 5.63
N SER A 410 14.44 -1.20 6.57
CA SER A 410 15.89 -1.20 6.76
C SER A 410 16.41 -2.62 7.01
N GLY A 411 17.57 -2.96 6.47
CA GLY A 411 18.13 -4.33 6.52
C GLY A 411 17.43 -5.36 5.61
N ALA A 412 16.30 -5.03 4.99
CA ALA A 412 15.43 -6.02 4.37
C ALA A 412 15.80 -6.34 2.92
N SER A 413 16.09 -7.61 2.68
CA SER A 413 16.21 -8.17 1.33
C SER A 413 14.83 -8.28 0.64
N ALA A 414 14.83 -8.46 -0.68
CA ALA A 414 13.60 -8.70 -1.41
C ALA A 414 12.95 -10.02 -0.96
N ASP A 415 11.67 -9.96 -0.65
CA ASP A 415 10.86 -11.08 -0.18
C ASP A 415 9.72 -11.33 -1.16
N THR A 416 9.98 -12.18 -2.16
CA THR A 416 9.13 -12.23 -3.36
C THR A 416 8.00 -13.24 -3.32
N THR A 417 8.09 -14.28 -2.47
CA THR A 417 7.17 -15.43 -2.50
C THR A 417 7.09 -16.14 -1.16
N GLY A 418 5.93 -16.76 -0.86
CA GLY A 418 5.73 -17.58 0.33
C GLY A 418 4.88 -16.91 1.41
N ASN A 419 4.50 -15.66 1.16
CA ASN A 419 3.85 -14.76 2.10
C ASN A 419 2.34 -14.76 1.84
N GLY A 420 1.69 -15.86 2.20
CA GLY A 420 0.27 -16.07 1.92
C GLY A 420 -0.61 -14.98 2.55
N ILE A 421 -1.60 -14.49 1.79
CA ILE A 421 -2.61 -13.55 2.30
C ILE A 421 -3.89 -14.32 2.61
N THR A 422 -4.43 -14.16 3.81
CA THR A 422 -5.78 -14.61 4.15
C THR A 422 -6.77 -13.44 4.08
N VAL A 423 -7.74 -13.53 3.19
CA VAL A 423 -8.71 -12.47 2.90
C VAL A 423 -10.02 -12.72 3.64
N SER A 424 -10.61 -11.65 4.18
CA SER A 424 -11.92 -11.65 4.85
C SER A 424 -12.81 -10.51 4.37
N ASN A 425 -14.10 -10.60 4.70
CA ASN A 425 -15.10 -9.55 4.50
C ASN A 425 -15.24 -9.05 3.04
N VAL A 426 -15.00 -9.93 2.06
CA VAL A 426 -15.34 -9.68 0.66
C VAL A 426 -16.86 -9.58 0.52
N ALA A 427 -17.34 -8.44 0.04
CA ALA A 427 -18.75 -8.16 -0.16
C ALA A 427 -19.10 -8.19 -1.66
N ALA A 428 -20.23 -8.78 -2.01
CA ALA A 428 -20.75 -8.72 -3.38
C ALA A 428 -21.15 -7.28 -3.74
N PRO A 429 -20.93 -6.86 -5.00
CA PRO A 429 -21.37 -5.57 -5.49
C PRO A 429 -22.90 -5.50 -5.49
N ALA A 430 -23.44 -4.34 -5.14
CA ALA A 430 -24.87 -4.07 -5.17
C ALA A 430 -25.14 -2.70 -5.79
N ILE A 431 -26.23 -2.59 -6.53
CA ILE A 431 -26.75 -1.34 -7.06
C ILE A 431 -27.64 -0.72 -5.97
N THR A 432 -27.55 0.59 -5.82
CA THR A 432 -28.37 1.34 -4.84
C THR A 432 -29.34 2.29 -5.52
N SER A 433 -28.91 2.90 -6.63
CA SER A 433 -29.73 3.79 -7.43
C SER A 433 -29.11 4.03 -8.80
N ALA A 434 -29.89 4.58 -9.73
CA ALA A 434 -29.37 5.07 -11.00
C ALA A 434 -30.03 6.39 -11.41
N THR A 435 -29.33 7.17 -12.21
CA THR A 435 -29.89 8.34 -12.91
C THR A 435 -29.69 8.18 -14.40
N TYR A 436 -30.69 8.59 -15.18
CA TYR A 436 -30.64 8.54 -16.64
C TYR A 436 -30.96 9.92 -17.23
N ASP A 437 -30.06 10.43 -18.05
CA ASP A 437 -30.31 11.63 -18.85
C ASP A 437 -30.73 11.21 -20.26
N ALA A 438 -32.01 11.40 -20.59
CA ALA A 438 -32.57 10.99 -21.89
C ALA A 438 -32.00 11.78 -23.08
N SER A 439 -31.45 12.97 -22.84
CA SER A 439 -30.87 13.85 -23.85
C SER A 439 -29.44 13.47 -24.21
N THR A 440 -28.64 13.02 -23.24
CA THR A 440 -27.25 12.59 -23.48
C THR A 440 -27.15 11.07 -23.68
N GLY A 441 -27.99 10.29 -22.99
CA GLY A 441 -27.87 8.84 -22.88
C GLY A 441 -26.94 8.40 -21.75
N ALA A 442 -26.55 9.29 -20.85
CA ALA A 442 -25.73 8.93 -19.69
C ALA A 442 -26.58 8.20 -18.64
N LEU A 443 -26.26 6.92 -18.40
CA LEU A 443 -26.79 6.12 -17.30
C LEU A 443 -25.73 6.06 -16.20
N VAL A 444 -25.89 6.89 -15.17
CA VAL A 444 -25.01 6.90 -14.00
C VAL A 444 -25.59 5.95 -12.96
N VAL A 445 -24.80 4.99 -12.50
CA VAL A 445 -25.20 3.98 -11.54
C VAL A 445 -24.40 4.17 -10.26
N THR A 446 -25.11 4.23 -9.13
CA THR A 446 -24.52 4.28 -7.79
C THR A 446 -24.70 2.93 -7.11
N GLY A 447 -23.66 2.46 -6.46
CA GLY A 447 -23.63 1.15 -5.81
C GLY A 447 -22.70 1.10 -4.61
N THR A 448 -22.48 -0.11 -4.13
CA THR A 448 -21.54 -0.44 -3.05
C THR A 448 -20.71 -1.65 -3.44
N GLY A 449 -19.45 -1.69 -3.02
CA GLY A 449 -18.59 -2.85 -3.24
C GLY A 449 -18.27 -3.11 -4.71
N LEU A 450 -18.30 -2.08 -5.58
CA LEU A 450 -17.93 -2.25 -6.98
C LEU A 450 -16.46 -2.67 -7.08
N VAL A 451 -16.21 -3.66 -7.93
CA VAL A 451 -14.91 -4.32 -8.07
C VAL A 451 -14.25 -3.90 -9.37
N LYS A 452 -12.97 -3.57 -9.28
CA LYS A 452 -12.13 -3.27 -10.43
C LYS A 452 -11.32 -4.50 -10.83
N ALA A 453 -11.44 -4.96 -12.05
CA ALA A 453 -10.61 -6.01 -12.63
C ALA A 453 -9.26 -5.44 -13.10
N ALA A 454 -8.26 -6.30 -13.17
CA ALA A 454 -7.07 -6.01 -13.97
C ALA A 454 -7.43 -6.11 -15.47
N GLY A 455 -7.03 -5.13 -16.27
CA GLY A 455 -7.34 -5.06 -17.69
C GLY A 455 -8.06 -3.77 -18.07
N ALA A 456 -8.66 -3.76 -19.26
CA ALA A 456 -9.43 -2.63 -19.75
C ALA A 456 -10.79 -3.08 -20.27
N SER A 457 -11.81 -2.25 -20.02
CA SER A 457 -13.21 -2.45 -20.39
C SER A 457 -13.82 -3.77 -19.88
N ASN A 458 -13.38 -4.24 -18.71
CA ASN A 458 -13.81 -5.52 -18.14
C ASN A 458 -14.36 -5.41 -16.71
N ASP A 459 -14.50 -4.20 -16.17
CA ASP A 459 -15.11 -4.00 -14.85
C ASP A 459 -16.63 -4.18 -14.89
N ILE A 460 -17.33 -3.47 -15.78
CA ILE A 460 -18.80 -3.49 -15.88
C ILE A 460 -19.24 -3.95 -17.26
N THR A 461 -20.02 -5.03 -17.31
CA THR A 461 -20.54 -5.63 -18.54
C THR A 461 -21.89 -5.02 -18.93
N ALA A 462 -21.91 -4.09 -19.88
CA ALA A 462 -23.10 -3.28 -20.20
C ALA A 462 -24.32 -4.10 -20.65
N ASN A 463 -24.15 -5.18 -21.43
CA ASN A 463 -25.27 -5.98 -21.94
C ASN A 463 -25.95 -6.86 -20.86
N LYS A 464 -25.49 -6.79 -19.61
CA LYS A 464 -26.10 -7.45 -18.45
C LYS A 464 -27.18 -6.59 -17.78
N PHE A 465 -27.37 -5.35 -18.24
CA PHE A 465 -28.35 -4.41 -17.70
C PHE A 465 -29.64 -4.37 -18.52
N THR A 466 -30.77 -4.41 -17.82
CA THR A 466 -32.12 -4.30 -18.37
C THR A 466 -32.87 -3.17 -17.66
N LEU A 467 -33.42 -2.24 -18.43
CA LEU A 467 -34.19 -1.13 -17.91
C LEU A 467 -35.68 -1.44 -18.05
N THR A 468 -36.44 -1.19 -16.99
CA THR A 468 -37.91 -1.34 -16.97
C THR A 468 -38.56 0.03 -16.94
N GLY A 469 -39.56 0.24 -17.79
CA GLY A 469 -40.31 1.50 -17.86
C GLY A 469 -41.80 1.31 -18.12
N GLU A 470 -42.37 2.16 -18.98
CA GLU A 470 -43.81 2.23 -19.26
C GLU A 470 -44.46 0.84 -19.44
N ALA A 471 -45.54 0.61 -18.70
CA ALA A 471 -46.31 -0.65 -18.68
C ALA A 471 -45.52 -1.89 -18.25
N GLY A 472 -44.36 -1.72 -17.61
CA GLY A 472 -43.43 -2.82 -17.31
C GLY A 472 -42.66 -3.31 -18.53
N SER A 473 -42.68 -2.56 -19.65
CA SER A 473 -41.85 -2.85 -20.82
C SER A 473 -40.37 -2.79 -20.43
N THR A 474 -39.57 -3.69 -21.00
CA THR A 474 -38.15 -3.81 -20.70
C THR A 474 -37.29 -3.55 -21.93
N TYR A 475 -36.08 -3.05 -21.70
CA TYR A 475 -35.04 -2.90 -22.70
C TYR A 475 -33.70 -3.36 -22.13
N THR A 476 -33.19 -4.49 -22.64
CA THR A 476 -31.84 -4.97 -22.32
C THR A 476 -30.85 -4.27 -23.23
N LEU A 477 -29.78 -3.71 -22.66
CA LEU A 477 -28.72 -3.06 -23.43
C LEU A 477 -28.05 -4.08 -24.36
N THR A 478 -27.74 -3.67 -25.57
CA THR A 478 -27.28 -4.58 -26.61
C THR A 478 -25.85 -4.30 -27.05
N ASN A 479 -25.53 -3.05 -27.36
CA ASN A 479 -24.27 -2.65 -27.97
C ASN A 479 -23.62 -1.43 -27.32
N THR A 480 -24.13 -0.99 -26.16
CA THR A 480 -23.39 -0.11 -25.24
C THR A 480 -22.11 -0.81 -24.80
N SER A 481 -20.99 -0.08 -24.82
CA SER A 481 -19.69 -0.64 -24.44
C SER A 481 -19.59 -0.85 -22.92
N SER A 482 -18.90 -1.93 -22.52
CA SER A 482 -18.45 -2.14 -21.15
C SER A 482 -17.49 -1.02 -20.71
N VAL A 483 -17.45 -0.75 -19.41
CA VAL A 483 -16.68 0.38 -18.84
C VAL A 483 -15.77 -0.06 -17.71
N GLU A 484 -14.72 0.73 -17.52
CA GLU A 484 -13.86 0.67 -16.35
C GLU A 484 -14.43 1.54 -15.23
N ILE A 485 -14.29 1.08 -14.00
CA ILE A 485 -14.59 1.87 -12.81
C ILE A 485 -13.32 2.54 -12.29
N THR A 486 -13.53 3.73 -11.74
CA THR A 486 -12.54 4.51 -10.98
C THR A 486 -12.99 4.72 -9.53
N SER A 487 -14.15 4.18 -9.16
CA SER A 487 -14.79 4.34 -7.86
C SER A 487 -15.47 3.04 -7.46
N ALA A 488 -15.34 2.67 -6.18
CA ALA A 488 -16.04 1.53 -5.58
C ALA A 488 -17.56 1.74 -5.42
N THR A 489 -18.07 2.94 -5.75
CA THR A 489 -19.46 3.33 -5.51
C THR A 489 -20.19 3.90 -6.73
N SER A 490 -19.52 4.12 -7.87
CA SER A 490 -20.19 4.67 -9.05
C SER A 490 -19.52 4.31 -10.36
N PHE A 491 -20.32 4.15 -11.41
CA PHE A 491 -19.87 4.09 -12.80
C PHE A 491 -20.89 4.77 -13.72
N THR A 492 -20.49 5.04 -14.97
CA THR A 492 -21.38 5.61 -15.99
C THR A 492 -21.33 4.77 -17.26
N LEU A 493 -22.51 4.35 -17.73
CA LEU A 493 -22.68 3.78 -19.06
C LEU A 493 -23.19 4.87 -20.00
N ASN A 494 -22.39 5.23 -21.00
CA ASN A 494 -22.83 6.11 -22.08
C ASN A 494 -23.54 5.26 -23.13
N LEU A 495 -24.87 5.28 -23.12
CA LEU A 495 -25.66 4.41 -23.99
C LEU A 495 -25.33 4.67 -25.47
N SER A 496 -25.24 3.59 -26.24
CA SER A 496 -25.13 3.68 -27.69
C SER A 496 -26.35 4.41 -28.28
N ALA A 497 -26.24 4.90 -29.51
CA ALA A 497 -27.39 5.52 -30.18
C ALA A 497 -28.60 4.56 -30.30
N THR A 498 -28.35 3.27 -30.52
CA THR A 498 -29.40 2.23 -30.59
C THR A 498 -30.05 2.01 -29.23
N ASP A 499 -29.24 1.80 -28.19
CA ASP A 499 -29.73 1.51 -26.85
C ASP A 499 -30.48 2.72 -26.28
N LYS A 500 -29.93 3.93 -26.44
CA LYS A 500 -30.60 5.17 -26.05
C LYS A 500 -31.96 5.35 -26.73
N ALA A 501 -32.04 5.08 -28.04
CA ALA A 501 -33.30 5.21 -28.77
C ALA A 501 -34.36 4.24 -28.24
N GLY A 502 -33.97 3.00 -27.90
CA GLY A 502 -34.88 2.00 -27.33
C GLY A 502 -35.29 2.31 -25.88
N VAL A 503 -34.34 2.71 -25.05
CA VAL A 503 -34.59 3.12 -23.65
C VAL A 503 -35.51 4.34 -23.58
N ASN A 504 -35.29 5.35 -24.43
CA ASN A 504 -36.11 6.55 -24.44
C ASN A 504 -37.59 6.28 -24.74
N LEU A 505 -37.92 5.21 -25.48
CA LEU A 505 -39.32 4.84 -25.73
C LEU A 505 -40.10 4.46 -24.46
N ILE A 506 -39.41 3.91 -23.45
CA ILE A 506 -40.05 3.37 -22.23
C ILE A 506 -39.78 4.21 -20.98
N LEU A 507 -38.71 5.01 -20.96
CA LEU A 507 -38.42 6.01 -19.92
C LEU A 507 -38.97 7.37 -20.33
N ASN A 508 -40.30 7.45 -20.40
CA ASN A 508 -41.06 8.50 -21.08
C ASN A 508 -41.33 9.76 -20.27
N LYS A 509 -40.83 9.87 -19.04
CA LYS A 509 -41.16 10.95 -18.11
C LYS A 509 -40.00 11.28 -17.19
N ASN A 510 -39.85 12.56 -16.83
CA ASN A 510 -38.88 12.98 -15.81
C ASN A 510 -39.31 12.50 -14.41
N GLY A 511 -38.36 12.10 -13.59
CA GLY A 511 -38.58 11.56 -12.26
C GLY A 511 -38.44 10.04 -12.22
N THR A 512 -39.13 9.38 -11.29
CA THR A 512 -38.93 7.95 -10.98
C THR A 512 -40.03 7.04 -11.51
N SER A 513 -41.03 7.57 -12.20
CA SER A 513 -42.14 6.80 -12.73
C SER A 513 -42.59 7.30 -14.11
N SER A 514 -43.09 6.36 -14.89
CA SER A 514 -43.58 6.58 -16.25
C SER A 514 -44.88 7.38 -16.27
N THR A 515 -45.30 7.84 -17.44
CA THR A 515 -46.63 8.47 -17.65
C THR A 515 -47.76 7.56 -17.17
N GLY A 516 -47.67 6.25 -17.42
CA GLY A 516 -48.56 5.21 -16.90
C GLY A 516 -48.28 4.78 -15.45
N THR A 517 -47.54 5.57 -14.66
CA THR A 517 -47.24 5.35 -13.23
C THR A 517 -46.34 4.16 -12.88
N THR A 518 -45.72 3.51 -13.88
CA THR A 518 -44.78 2.41 -13.62
C THR A 518 -43.46 2.97 -13.09
N THR A 519 -42.99 2.50 -11.94
CA THR A 519 -41.66 2.89 -11.42
C THR A 519 -40.55 2.41 -12.35
N PHE A 520 -39.62 3.31 -12.67
CA PHE A 520 -38.45 2.98 -13.46
C PHE A 520 -37.45 2.17 -12.64
N ASN A 521 -36.95 1.06 -13.19
CA ASN A 521 -36.03 0.15 -12.49
C ASN A 521 -34.89 -0.30 -13.39
N LEU A 522 -33.70 -0.41 -12.81
CA LEU A 522 -32.51 -1.02 -13.42
C LEU A 522 -32.33 -2.45 -12.87
N ALA A 523 -32.39 -3.45 -13.72
CA ALA A 523 -32.04 -4.81 -13.35
C ALA A 523 -30.67 -5.16 -13.94
N ALA A 524 -29.80 -5.78 -13.14
CA ALA A 524 -28.55 -6.34 -13.58
C ALA A 524 -28.57 -7.86 -13.34
N VAL A 525 -28.31 -8.66 -14.37
CA VAL A 525 -28.19 -10.11 -14.22
C VAL A 525 -26.78 -10.48 -13.74
N ASP A 526 -26.58 -11.76 -13.41
CA ASP A 526 -25.29 -12.25 -12.89
C ASP A 526 -24.10 -11.89 -13.81
N ASP A 527 -22.92 -11.71 -13.20
CA ASP A 527 -21.67 -11.25 -13.85
C ASP A 527 -21.73 -9.83 -14.46
N TRP A 528 -22.60 -8.94 -13.96
CA TRP A 528 -22.68 -7.56 -14.44
C TRP A 528 -21.46 -6.71 -14.04
N ASN A 529 -20.87 -6.99 -12.86
CA ASN A 529 -19.55 -6.52 -12.45
C ASN A 529 -18.57 -7.71 -12.53
N THR A 530 -17.27 -7.45 -12.48
CA THR A 530 -16.23 -8.48 -12.59
C THR A 530 -16.37 -9.57 -11.53
N VAL A 531 -15.71 -10.71 -11.79
CA VAL A 531 -15.86 -11.93 -10.99
C VAL A 531 -15.45 -11.70 -9.54
N ILE A 532 -16.36 -12.04 -8.62
CA ILE A 532 -16.19 -11.87 -7.18
C ILE A 532 -16.92 -12.97 -6.42
N GLY A 533 -16.31 -13.45 -5.34
CA GLY A 533 -16.90 -14.40 -4.39
C GLY A 533 -17.17 -15.81 -4.94
N ASP A 534 -17.12 -16.01 -6.26
CA ASP A 534 -17.63 -17.20 -6.94
C ASP A 534 -19.12 -17.44 -6.60
N THR A 535 -19.87 -16.34 -6.56
CA THR A 535 -21.28 -16.29 -6.17
C THR A 535 -22.09 -15.49 -7.17
N ASN A 536 -23.40 -15.75 -7.24
CA ASN A 536 -24.32 -14.97 -8.05
C ASN A 536 -24.45 -13.55 -7.49
N ILE A 537 -24.17 -12.55 -8.32
CA ILE A 537 -24.22 -11.11 -7.99
C ILE A 537 -25.38 -10.37 -8.66
N ALA A 538 -26.37 -11.08 -9.22
CA ALA A 538 -27.52 -10.47 -9.87
C ALA A 538 -28.28 -9.53 -8.91
N ASP A 539 -28.60 -8.35 -9.42
CA ASP A 539 -29.33 -7.30 -8.70
C ASP A 539 -30.51 -6.84 -9.56
N THR A 540 -31.66 -7.51 -9.37
CA THR A 540 -32.77 -7.44 -10.33
C THR A 540 -33.89 -6.48 -9.95
N THR A 541 -33.95 -6.02 -8.70
CA THR A 541 -35.08 -5.24 -8.18
C THR A 541 -34.65 -4.22 -7.13
N GLY A 542 -35.32 -3.08 -7.07
CA GLY A 542 -35.08 -2.06 -6.04
C GLY A 542 -34.14 -0.93 -6.47
N ASN A 543 -33.65 -0.99 -7.71
CA ASN A 543 -32.69 -0.04 -8.26
C ASN A 543 -33.43 1.03 -9.06
N VAL A 544 -34.07 1.95 -8.34
CA VAL A 544 -34.89 3.00 -8.95
C VAL A 544 -34.04 3.88 -9.86
N ILE A 545 -34.55 4.16 -11.07
CA ILE A 545 -33.94 5.10 -12.01
C ILE A 545 -34.62 6.46 -11.86
N THR A 546 -33.84 7.51 -11.63
CA THR A 546 -34.31 8.89 -11.76
C THR A 546 -34.01 9.41 -13.16
N VAL A 547 -35.04 9.64 -13.96
CA VAL A 547 -34.95 10.08 -15.36
C VAL A 547 -35.00 11.61 -15.43
N SER A 548 -34.22 12.19 -16.34
CA SER A 548 -34.16 13.63 -16.58
C SER A 548 -34.04 13.93 -18.08
N ASN A 549 -34.33 15.20 -18.44
CA ASN A 549 -34.16 15.73 -19.78
C ASN A 549 -34.91 14.95 -20.88
N VAL A 550 -36.08 14.39 -20.56
CA VAL A 550 -37.00 13.82 -21.56
C VAL A 550 -37.52 14.94 -22.45
N ALA A 551 -37.28 14.83 -23.76
CA ALA A 551 -37.69 15.84 -24.73
C ALA A 551 -39.21 15.79 -24.96
N ALA A 552 -39.82 16.96 -25.12
CA ALA A 552 -41.20 17.06 -25.60
C ALA A 552 -41.29 16.53 -27.04
N PRO A 553 -42.35 15.77 -27.41
CA PRO A 553 -42.56 15.36 -28.78
C PRO A 553 -42.77 16.55 -29.71
N THR A 554 -42.16 16.52 -30.89
CA THR A 554 -42.32 17.56 -31.93
C THR A 554 -42.49 16.91 -33.30
N LEU A 555 -43.35 17.46 -34.15
CA LEU A 555 -43.43 17.05 -35.55
C LEU A 555 -42.42 17.87 -36.36
N THR A 556 -41.75 17.21 -37.31
CA THR A 556 -40.86 17.88 -38.26
C THR A 556 -41.46 17.89 -39.66
N SER A 557 -42.18 16.83 -40.02
CA SER A 557 -42.90 16.76 -41.29
C SER A 557 -43.98 15.69 -41.25
N ALA A 558 -44.92 15.77 -42.19
CA ALA A 558 -45.88 14.71 -42.46
C ALA A 558 -46.00 14.47 -43.95
N THR A 559 -46.22 13.21 -44.34
CA THR A 559 -46.55 12.85 -45.72
C THR A 559 -47.88 12.10 -45.75
N TYR A 560 -48.74 12.48 -46.69
CA TYR A 560 -50.04 11.87 -46.86
C TYR A 560 -50.18 11.24 -48.24
N ASN A 561 -50.57 9.98 -48.30
CA ASN A 561 -50.88 9.29 -49.55
C ASN A 561 -52.40 9.21 -49.74
N ALA A 562 -52.93 10.05 -50.62
CA ALA A 562 -54.36 10.12 -50.93
C ALA A 562 -54.95 8.79 -51.45
N SER A 563 -54.12 7.92 -52.08
CA SER A 563 -54.58 6.65 -52.64
C SER A 563 -54.71 5.56 -51.57
N THR A 564 -53.80 5.50 -50.61
CA THR A 564 -53.83 4.49 -49.53
C THR A 564 -54.52 4.98 -48.28
N GLY A 565 -54.49 6.29 -48.01
CA GLY A 565 -54.90 6.88 -46.74
C GLY A 565 -53.81 6.88 -45.68
N ALA A 566 -52.56 6.50 -46.02
CA ALA A 566 -51.47 6.51 -45.07
C ALA A 566 -50.99 7.94 -44.79
N LEU A 567 -51.04 8.34 -43.52
CA LEU A 567 -50.43 9.56 -42.98
C LEU A 567 -49.19 9.15 -42.19
N VAL A 568 -48.01 9.40 -42.76
CA VAL A 568 -46.73 9.16 -42.09
C VAL A 568 -46.31 10.45 -41.40
N LEU A 569 -46.15 10.37 -40.09
CA LEU A 569 -45.65 11.44 -39.23
C LEU A 569 -44.15 11.23 -39.02
N THR A 570 -43.36 12.29 -39.16
CA THR A 570 -41.93 12.28 -38.86
C THR A 570 -41.63 13.41 -37.88
N GLY A 571 -40.85 13.10 -36.85
CA GLY A 571 -40.56 14.03 -35.78
C GLY A 571 -39.49 13.52 -34.83
N THR A 572 -39.50 14.03 -33.60
CA THR A 572 -38.63 13.59 -32.52
C THR A 572 -39.39 13.44 -31.23
N GLY A 573 -38.89 12.60 -30.32
CA GLY A 573 -39.44 12.46 -28.98
C GLY A 573 -40.79 11.76 -28.95
N PHE A 574 -41.10 10.88 -29.90
CA PHE A 574 -42.32 10.07 -29.80
C PHE A 574 -42.10 9.01 -28.73
N LEU A 575 -43.03 8.90 -27.78
CA LEU A 575 -42.90 8.06 -26.58
C LEU A 575 -44.08 7.11 -26.48
N ARG A 576 -43.87 5.96 -25.83
CA ARG A 576 -44.92 4.95 -25.66
C ARG A 576 -45.79 5.27 -24.44
N LEU A 577 -47.04 4.85 -24.51
CA LEU A 577 -48.02 4.82 -23.44
C LEU A 577 -48.61 3.41 -23.34
N SER A 578 -48.87 2.95 -22.11
CA SER A 578 -49.59 1.69 -21.89
C SER A 578 -50.93 1.63 -22.63
N GLY A 579 -51.22 0.47 -23.20
CA GLY A 579 -52.41 0.22 -23.98
C GLY A 579 -52.10 -0.26 -25.40
N THR A 580 -53.16 -0.50 -26.15
CA THR A 580 -53.10 -0.77 -27.59
C THR A 580 -53.66 0.44 -28.32
N ASN A 581 -52.99 0.91 -29.36
CA ASN A 581 -53.35 2.10 -30.11
C ASN A 581 -53.53 3.32 -29.19
N THR A 582 -52.53 3.61 -28.38
CA THR A 582 -52.58 4.70 -27.38
C THR A 582 -51.54 5.78 -27.61
N ASP A 583 -50.45 5.50 -28.34
CA ASP A 583 -49.31 6.42 -28.42
C ASP A 583 -49.61 7.71 -29.21
N ILE A 584 -50.22 7.59 -30.39
CA ILE A 584 -50.59 8.72 -31.24
C ILE A 584 -52.11 8.85 -31.32
N VAL A 585 -52.62 10.00 -30.90
CA VAL A 585 -54.05 10.29 -30.81
C VAL A 585 -54.53 10.94 -32.11
N ALA A 586 -55.22 10.17 -32.95
CA ALA A 586 -55.56 10.58 -34.32
C ALA A 586 -56.48 11.80 -34.37
N ASN A 587 -57.47 11.90 -33.49
CA ASN A 587 -58.43 13.01 -33.49
C ASN A 587 -57.84 14.36 -33.05
N LYS A 588 -56.54 14.42 -32.70
CA LYS A 588 -55.82 15.66 -32.41
C LYS A 588 -55.24 16.31 -33.68
N PHE A 589 -55.27 15.63 -34.83
CA PHE A 589 -54.70 16.14 -36.07
C PHE A 589 -55.72 16.88 -36.93
N THR A 590 -55.36 18.08 -37.38
CA THR A 590 -56.16 18.95 -38.25
C THR A 590 -55.40 19.33 -39.51
N PHE A 591 -55.95 18.96 -40.65
CA PHE A 591 -55.42 19.34 -41.95
C PHE A 591 -55.94 20.71 -42.39
N THR A 592 -55.11 21.48 -43.10
CA THR A 592 -55.52 22.69 -43.83
C THR A 592 -55.19 22.51 -45.31
N GLY A 593 -56.12 22.86 -46.21
CA GLY A 593 -55.93 22.72 -47.65
C GLY A 593 -56.67 23.76 -48.49
N GLU A 594 -57.20 23.35 -49.65
CA GLU A 594 -57.82 24.22 -50.66
C GLU A 594 -58.72 25.30 -50.06
N GLY A 595 -58.47 26.57 -50.44
CA GLY A 595 -59.26 27.71 -49.98
C GLY A 595 -59.12 28.03 -48.47
N GLY A 596 -58.14 27.42 -47.79
CA GLY A 596 -57.96 27.53 -46.34
C GLY A 596 -58.93 26.66 -45.54
N ALA A 597 -59.62 25.71 -46.19
CA ALA A 597 -60.53 24.79 -45.51
C ALA A 597 -59.75 23.85 -44.58
N THR A 598 -60.30 23.60 -43.39
CA THR A 598 -59.71 22.75 -42.37
C THR A 598 -60.53 21.49 -42.12
N TYR A 599 -59.88 20.39 -41.77
CA TYR A 599 -60.55 19.16 -41.35
C TYR A 599 -59.77 18.45 -40.25
N THR A 600 -60.41 18.31 -39.08
CA THR A 600 -59.89 17.51 -37.96
C THR A 600 -60.32 16.06 -38.14
N LEU A 601 -59.40 15.11 -37.95
CA LEU A 601 -59.71 13.69 -38.01
C LEU A 601 -60.76 13.33 -36.96
N THR A 602 -61.71 12.47 -37.33
CA THR A 602 -62.88 12.19 -36.49
C THR A 602 -62.96 10.76 -36.02
N ASP A 603 -62.76 9.79 -36.92
CA ASP A 603 -62.95 8.36 -36.69
C ASP A 603 -61.74 7.51 -37.11
N THR A 604 -60.64 8.12 -37.53
CA THR A 604 -59.34 7.44 -37.67
C THR A 604 -58.89 6.90 -36.31
N ALA A 605 -58.46 5.63 -36.27
CA ALA A 605 -57.96 5.01 -35.05
C ALA A 605 -56.60 5.59 -34.66
N ASN A 606 -56.36 5.69 -33.35
CA ASN A 606 -55.05 5.90 -32.78
C ASN A 606 -54.09 4.75 -33.16
N VAL A 607 -52.79 4.94 -32.95
CA VAL A 607 -51.76 3.93 -33.27
C VAL A 607 -50.66 3.88 -32.23
N ASP A 608 -50.04 2.72 -32.09
CA ASP A 608 -48.81 2.55 -31.32
C ASP A 608 -47.57 2.80 -32.19
N ILE A 609 -46.52 3.34 -31.57
CA ILE A 609 -45.24 3.60 -32.21
C ILE A 609 -44.26 2.45 -31.98
N THR A 610 -43.40 2.24 -32.97
CA THR A 610 -42.21 1.38 -32.85
C THR A 610 -40.90 2.19 -32.93
N SER A 611 -41.01 3.51 -33.17
CA SER A 611 -39.89 4.42 -33.36
C SER A 611 -40.18 5.75 -32.67
N GLY A 612 -39.14 6.33 -32.04
CA GLY A 612 -39.22 7.66 -31.42
C GLY A 612 -39.23 8.83 -32.41
N THR A 613 -39.23 8.55 -33.71
CA THR A 613 -39.14 9.56 -34.78
C THR A 613 -40.17 9.41 -35.88
N SER A 614 -40.98 8.35 -35.86
CA SER A 614 -41.95 8.09 -36.91
C SER A 614 -43.17 7.34 -36.40
N ALA A 615 -44.33 7.71 -36.92
CA ALA A 615 -45.59 7.00 -36.72
C ALA A 615 -46.37 6.97 -38.04
N THR A 616 -47.31 6.03 -38.19
CA THR A 616 -48.17 5.99 -39.38
C THR A 616 -49.62 5.75 -38.98
N LEU A 617 -50.47 6.72 -39.28
CA LEU A 617 -51.92 6.61 -39.16
C LEU A 617 -52.48 6.12 -40.50
N THR A 618 -53.37 5.13 -40.47
CA THR A 618 -54.16 4.75 -41.65
C THR A 618 -55.53 5.41 -41.51
N LEU A 619 -55.78 6.45 -42.31
CA LEU A 619 -57.03 7.20 -42.22
C LEU A 619 -58.24 6.30 -42.48
N SER A 620 -59.31 6.53 -41.73
CA SER A 620 -60.60 5.89 -41.96
C SER A 620 -61.12 6.23 -43.37
N THR A 621 -62.14 5.50 -43.83
CA THR A 621 -62.79 5.84 -45.11
C THR A 621 -63.43 7.23 -45.09
N THR A 622 -63.98 7.64 -43.94
CA THR A 622 -64.64 8.94 -43.74
C THR A 622 -63.62 10.07 -43.82
N ASP A 623 -62.58 9.99 -42.98
CA ASP A 623 -61.54 11.01 -42.89
C ASP A 623 -60.77 11.12 -44.21
N LYS A 624 -60.42 10.00 -44.85
CA LYS A 624 -59.77 9.99 -46.16
C LYS A 624 -60.60 10.69 -47.23
N ALA A 625 -61.91 10.45 -47.27
CA ALA A 625 -62.80 11.07 -48.26
C ALA A 625 -62.93 12.59 -48.04
N ALA A 626 -62.89 13.06 -46.80
CA ALA A 626 -62.91 14.48 -46.47
C ALA A 626 -61.58 15.16 -46.80
N ILE A 627 -60.46 14.57 -46.38
CA ILE A 627 -59.11 15.09 -46.65
C ILE A 627 -58.84 15.21 -48.16
N ASN A 628 -59.23 14.22 -48.96
CA ASN A 628 -59.03 14.26 -50.41
C ASN A 628 -59.79 15.38 -51.13
N GLN A 629 -60.78 16.02 -50.50
CA GLN A 629 -61.45 17.20 -51.05
C GLN A 629 -60.61 18.48 -50.89
N ILE A 630 -59.81 18.57 -49.82
CA ILE A 630 -59.02 19.75 -49.50
C ILE A 630 -57.53 19.60 -49.89
N LEU A 631 -57.00 18.36 -49.93
CA LEU A 631 -55.67 18.01 -50.42
C LEU A 631 -55.79 17.46 -51.86
N ASN A 632 -56.11 18.36 -52.80
CA ASN A 632 -56.58 18.01 -54.15
C ASN A 632 -55.48 17.88 -55.23
N LYS A 633 -54.21 18.07 -54.87
CA LYS A 633 -53.06 18.12 -55.78
C LYS A 633 -51.80 17.60 -55.10
N ASN A 634 -50.96 16.87 -55.83
CA ASN A 634 -49.65 16.43 -55.33
C ASN A 634 -48.71 17.61 -55.06
N GLY A 635 -47.89 17.50 -54.02
CA GLY A 635 -46.96 18.53 -53.58
C GLY A 635 -47.39 19.15 -52.24
N THR A 636 -46.87 20.33 -51.92
CA THR A 636 -47.12 21.04 -50.66
C THR A 636 -48.20 22.12 -50.79
N SER A 637 -48.91 22.20 -51.92
CA SER A 637 -49.94 23.22 -52.13
C SER A 637 -51.07 22.72 -53.03
N SER A 638 -52.26 23.25 -52.76
CA SER A 638 -53.50 22.96 -53.45
C SER A 638 -53.55 23.53 -54.87
N THR A 639 -54.61 23.20 -55.61
CA THR A 639 -54.88 23.76 -56.94
C THR A 639 -55.07 25.28 -56.89
N GLY A 640 -55.74 25.81 -55.85
CA GLY A 640 -55.87 27.24 -55.54
C GLY A 640 -54.65 27.90 -54.90
N ALA A 641 -53.49 27.21 -54.88
CA ALA A 641 -52.22 27.68 -54.30
C ALA A 641 -52.21 27.88 -52.77
N THR A 642 -53.15 27.27 -52.03
CA THR A 642 -53.08 27.20 -50.56
C THR A 642 -52.04 26.17 -50.14
N THR A 643 -51.08 26.53 -49.29
CA THR A 643 -50.12 25.58 -48.72
C THR A 643 -50.84 24.56 -47.84
N TYR A 644 -50.54 23.28 -48.02
CA TYR A 644 -51.06 22.25 -47.14
C TYR A 644 -50.38 22.30 -45.80
N ASN A 645 -51.17 22.09 -44.75
CA ASN A 645 -50.65 22.07 -43.39
C ASN A 645 -51.29 20.98 -42.55
N LEU A 646 -50.57 20.52 -41.54
CA LEU A 646 -51.04 19.57 -40.53
C LEU A 646 -50.72 20.13 -39.14
N ALA A 647 -51.74 20.59 -38.44
CA ALA A 647 -51.63 20.95 -37.03
C ALA A 647 -51.96 19.73 -36.15
N ALA A 648 -51.23 19.55 -35.07
CA ALA A 648 -51.50 18.59 -34.01
C ALA A 648 -51.83 19.36 -32.71
N ALA A 649 -53.06 19.18 -32.22
CA ALA A 649 -53.49 19.77 -30.97
C ALA A 649 -52.77 19.14 -29.76
N GLU A 650 -52.89 19.79 -28.59
CA GLU A 650 -52.36 19.29 -27.32
C GLU A 650 -52.68 17.82 -27.08
N ASP A 651 -51.75 17.07 -26.47
CA ASP A 651 -51.84 15.62 -26.19
C ASP A 651 -51.91 14.70 -27.42
N TRP A 652 -51.46 15.14 -28.60
CA TRP A 652 -51.45 14.26 -29.78
C TRP A 652 -50.50 13.06 -29.63
N ALA A 653 -49.43 13.21 -28.83
CA ALA A 653 -48.50 12.14 -28.47
C ALA A 653 -48.66 11.80 -26.98
N ALA A 654 -49.54 10.84 -26.68
CA ALA A 654 -50.03 10.59 -25.33
C ALA A 654 -49.00 9.92 -24.39
N GLY A 655 -47.90 9.38 -24.93
CA GLY A 655 -46.80 8.84 -24.13
C GLY A 655 -45.98 9.89 -23.40
N ALA A 656 -46.06 11.16 -23.79
CA ALA A 656 -45.35 12.25 -23.14
C ALA A 656 -45.93 12.58 -21.75
N ASP A 657 -45.14 13.28 -20.95
CA ASP A 657 -45.58 13.76 -19.64
C ASP A 657 -46.71 14.79 -19.80
N ALA A 658 -47.87 14.53 -19.18
CA ALA A 658 -49.03 15.41 -19.19
C ALA A 658 -48.78 16.80 -18.56
N ALA A 659 -47.64 16.99 -17.87
CA ALA A 659 -47.21 18.29 -17.38
C ALA A 659 -46.52 19.16 -18.45
N VAL A 660 -46.17 18.59 -19.61
CA VAL A 660 -45.53 19.27 -20.72
C VAL A 660 -46.57 19.56 -21.80
N VAL A 661 -46.52 20.76 -22.38
CA VAL A 661 -47.37 21.14 -23.52
C VAL A 661 -46.83 20.45 -24.78
N VAL A 662 -47.63 19.57 -25.38
CA VAL A 662 -47.36 18.78 -26.57
C VAL A 662 -48.36 19.14 -27.67
N ALA A 663 -48.12 20.27 -28.32
CA ALA A 663 -48.89 20.76 -29.46
C ALA A 663 -47.97 21.23 -30.59
N ASP A 664 -48.40 21.04 -31.83
CA ASP A 664 -47.77 21.58 -33.02
C ASP A 664 -48.84 22.31 -33.85
N THR A 665 -48.90 23.64 -33.71
CA THR A 665 -50.06 24.41 -34.20
C THR A 665 -49.92 24.91 -35.64
N THR A 666 -48.81 24.65 -36.32
CA THR A 666 -48.46 25.35 -37.57
C THR A 666 -47.76 24.52 -38.62
#